data_AF-A0A933TY54-F1
#
_entry.id   AF-A0A933TY54-F1
#
_cell.length_a   1.000
_cell.length_b   1.000
_cell.length_c   1.000
_cell.angle_alpha   90.00
_cell.angle_beta   90.00
_cell.angle_gamma   90.00
#
_symmetry.space_group_name_H-M   'P 1'
#
loop_
_entity.id
_entity.type
_entity.pdbx_description
1 polymer ?
#
loop_
_entity_poly.entity_id
_entity_poly.type
_entity_poly.pdbx_seq_one_letter_code
_entity_poly.pdbx_strand_id
1 'polypeptide(L)'
;MSSEDTNDPFADEPRKRRTWIWVALAAVVLIGGAAAWWLSTREVRREEARVEARKELEPLARKLAEAPEAAPGPYDIDTTMRVLAELDRAARESRTTREWVERLARQDWRGVPKEVLDVRARVLDVLVRMAGVLGRVEEHDRNWEEYRGVLEAVEMANATSLRLSLGPIGLRHDADESVRQKARAELEAKLAEREGLLHAFEPLRTELFQALDAGAPAMRKVAQDWEALCLARDAAYLAAVRRDWEATARRAREAIERSPSETEAHLLFVLAQVEGDLPTSPELGSADALIDRFVAEHPDQAAPALLLRGVWNAKHGRATDARADFELAATRYPQQSARLADAVDPYAMRGYLRDTTQGRNVTGMYQALSLGAGWFSPELQLARLAFDAGDRAAGRRQVLEHFQRRRKGSQWSLVLYDVDFCEGLLGDDFTALFPEVSYLDLVIEPTTLSSLVSGAARLVGQDAERVLEAKVTNRSDRSLANAALVLCLRVTDMHPDDYSTLALPTQPAVPARTQTVFGAVELDPALRARGKTIDDLVEPVRAILLTDEAVFRIDSVRFKNDRIERYLAENGTGVPVSLSARLEQAVERVRAGRDAMKLELSATEWRVELPREVALLGPLFRLEHDGKRLDEALDPGDVENVLEGERVVLTFDRAIWSVGQKKPSEVRVTARNLARPLSIVFRLDGERYVVDRIE
;
A
#
# COMPACT_ATOMS: atom_id res chain seq x y z
N MET A 1 33.41 -113.14 47.49
CA MET A 1 34.62 -112.44 47.97
C MET A 1 34.70 -111.11 47.22
N SER A 2 34.72 -110.00 47.98
CA SER A 2 35.17 -108.61 47.67
C SER A 2 34.77 -107.95 46.34
N SER A 3 34.48 -106.65 46.22
CA SER A 3 34.28 -105.51 47.13
C SER A 3 33.94 -104.29 46.25
N GLU A 4 33.30 -103.30 46.86
CA GLU A 4 33.36 -101.85 46.57
C GLU A 4 32.55 -101.18 45.44
N ASP A 5 31.85 -100.15 45.89
CA ASP A 5 31.15 -99.07 45.21
C ASP A 5 32.01 -98.30 44.20
N THR A 6 31.36 -97.77 43.15
CA THR A 6 31.74 -96.46 42.59
C THR A 6 30.55 -95.79 41.91
N ASN A 7 30.29 -94.55 42.34
CA ASN A 7 29.37 -93.56 41.77
C ASN A 7 29.37 -93.53 40.23
N ASP A 8 28.17 -93.52 39.65
CA ASP A 8 27.90 -93.12 38.27
C ASP A 8 27.44 -91.64 38.23
N PRO A 9 28.26 -90.71 37.70
CA PRO A 9 27.87 -89.31 37.51
C PRO A 9 27.44 -89.00 36.06
N PHE A 10 27.07 -90.00 35.24
CA PHE A 10 26.73 -89.80 33.83
C PHE A 10 25.30 -90.22 33.46
N ALA A 11 24.35 -90.04 34.38
CA ALA A 11 22.95 -89.89 34.02
C ALA A 11 22.72 -88.51 33.36
N ASP A 12 22.21 -88.54 32.13
CA ASP A 12 21.66 -87.44 31.31
C ASP A 12 22.61 -86.36 30.75
N GLU A 13 22.88 -86.44 29.44
CA GLU A 13 22.45 -85.44 28.44
C GLU A 13 23.12 -85.66 27.05
N PRO A 14 22.35 -86.06 26.02
CA PRO A 14 22.71 -85.66 24.65
C PRO A 14 21.57 -84.99 23.87
N ARG A 15 20.47 -84.60 24.54
CA ARG A 15 19.31 -84.00 23.86
C ARG A 15 19.24 -82.46 23.86
N LYS A 16 19.97 -81.73 24.70
CA LYS A 16 19.87 -80.25 24.75
C LYS A 16 20.69 -79.48 23.71
N ARG A 17 21.80 -80.04 23.19
CA ARG A 17 22.64 -79.33 22.20
C ARG A 17 22.06 -79.30 20.78
N ARG A 18 21.25 -80.30 20.39
CA ARG A 18 20.64 -80.35 19.05
C ARG A 18 19.43 -79.43 18.93
N THR A 19 18.63 -79.29 19.99
CA THR A 19 17.50 -78.34 20.05
C THR A 19 17.96 -76.89 20.07
N TRP A 20 19.07 -76.56 20.75
CA TRP A 20 19.60 -75.19 20.75
C TRP A 20 20.12 -74.72 19.38
N ILE A 21 20.73 -75.62 18.60
CA ILE A 21 21.18 -75.28 17.23
C ILE A 21 19.98 -75.07 16.30
N TRP A 22 18.93 -75.90 16.39
CA TRP A 22 17.71 -75.71 15.60
C TRP A 22 16.89 -74.47 16.02
N VAL A 23 16.87 -74.14 17.30
CA VAL A 23 16.23 -72.91 17.81
C VAL A 23 17.01 -71.66 17.40
N ALA A 24 18.35 -71.69 17.43
CA ALA A 24 19.18 -70.60 16.95
C ALA A 24 19.06 -70.41 15.42
N LEU A 25 19.01 -71.49 14.64
CA LEU A 25 18.81 -71.41 13.19
C LEU A 25 17.41 -70.90 12.83
N ALA A 26 16.37 -71.36 13.55
CA ALA A 26 15.01 -70.87 13.40
C ALA A 26 14.87 -69.39 13.78
N ALA A 27 15.57 -68.93 14.82
CA ALA A 27 15.61 -67.53 15.21
C ALA A 27 16.31 -66.65 14.15
N VAL A 28 17.41 -67.09 13.56
CA VAL A 28 18.09 -66.36 12.47
C VAL A 28 17.24 -66.30 11.21
N VAL A 29 16.52 -67.38 10.87
CA VAL A 29 15.58 -67.39 9.72
C VAL A 29 14.33 -66.55 10.00
N LEU A 30 13.81 -66.54 11.23
CA LEU A 30 12.69 -65.67 11.63
C LEU A 30 13.09 -64.20 11.67
N ILE A 31 14.30 -63.86 12.15
CA ILE A 31 14.81 -62.49 12.17
C ILE A 31 15.15 -62.04 10.75
N GLY A 32 15.77 -62.89 9.93
CA GLY A 32 16.04 -62.61 8.51
C GLY A 32 14.76 -62.50 7.67
N GLY A 33 13.77 -63.36 7.93
CA GLY A 33 12.46 -63.34 7.29
C GLY A 33 11.62 -62.13 7.73
N ALA A 34 11.66 -61.76 9.01
CA ALA A 34 11.01 -60.55 9.53
C ALA A 34 11.69 -59.28 9.02
N ALA A 35 13.03 -59.27 8.88
CA ALA A 35 13.76 -58.15 8.29
C ALA A 35 13.48 -58.02 6.78
N ALA A 36 13.44 -59.13 6.03
CA ALA A 36 13.09 -59.15 4.61
C ALA A 36 11.61 -58.81 4.37
N TRP A 37 10.70 -59.27 5.25
CA TRP A 37 9.29 -58.89 5.23
C TRP A 37 9.10 -57.41 5.60
N TRP A 38 9.85 -56.90 6.58
CA TRP A 38 9.85 -55.48 6.94
C TRP A 38 10.45 -54.60 5.83
N LEU A 39 11.51 -55.04 5.16
CA LEU A 39 12.11 -54.35 4.00
C LEU A 39 11.18 -54.37 2.79
N SER A 40 10.58 -55.52 2.45
CA SER A 40 9.63 -55.64 1.33
C SER A 40 8.31 -54.90 1.59
N THR A 41 7.76 -54.94 2.81
CA THR A 41 6.60 -54.11 3.16
C THR A 41 6.94 -52.63 3.14
N ARG A 42 8.17 -52.24 3.46
CA ARG A 42 8.64 -50.86 3.32
C ARG A 42 8.83 -50.45 1.87
N GLU A 43 9.23 -51.36 0.99
CA GLU A 43 9.31 -51.13 -0.47
C GLU A 43 7.92 -51.04 -1.11
N VAL A 44 7.01 -51.96 -0.78
CA VAL A 44 5.61 -51.93 -1.25
C VAL A 44 4.92 -50.65 -0.80
N ARG A 45 5.09 -50.24 0.47
CA ARG A 45 4.52 -48.98 0.99
C ARG A 45 5.15 -47.73 0.36
N ARG A 46 6.45 -47.75 0.04
CA ARG A 46 7.11 -46.67 -0.72
C ARG A 46 6.54 -46.57 -2.13
N GLU A 47 6.24 -47.71 -2.75
CA GLU A 47 5.64 -47.77 -4.07
C GLU A 47 4.18 -47.31 -4.06
N GLU A 48 3.40 -47.68 -3.04
CA GLU A 48 2.04 -47.16 -2.81
C GLU A 48 2.03 -45.64 -2.60
N ALA A 49 2.95 -45.11 -1.78
CA ALA A 49 3.09 -43.67 -1.58
C ALA A 49 3.52 -42.92 -2.85
N ARG A 50 4.38 -43.53 -3.68
CA ARG A 50 4.73 -42.98 -5.01
C ARG A 50 3.56 -42.98 -5.97
N VAL A 51 2.77 -44.05 -5.98
CA VAL A 51 1.57 -44.16 -6.82
C VAL A 51 0.54 -43.11 -6.38
N GLU A 52 0.32 -42.93 -5.09
CA GLU A 52 -0.63 -41.94 -4.57
C GLU A 52 -0.17 -40.51 -4.83
N ALA A 53 1.11 -40.20 -4.57
CA ALA A 53 1.68 -38.88 -4.89
C ALA A 53 1.62 -38.56 -6.40
N ARG A 54 1.76 -39.58 -7.26
CA ARG A 54 1.62 -39.43 -8.71
C ARG A 54 0.17 -39.19 -9.14
N LYS A 55 -0.81 -39.81 -8.48
CA LYS A 55 -2.24 -39.50 -8.68
C LYS A 55 -2.58 -38.08 -8.23
N GLU A 56 -2.00 -37.62 -7.12
CA GLU A 56 -2.20 -36.24 -6.64
C GLU A 56 -1.63 -35.21 -7.61
N LEU A 57 -0.50 -35.50 -8.28
CA LEU A 57 0.09 -34.63 -9.30
C LEU A 57 -0.59 -34.71 -10.67
N GLU A 58 -1.35 -35.77 -10.95
CA GLU A 58 -1.94 -36.03 -12.25
C GLU A 58 -2.75 -34.83 -12.80
N PRO A 59 -3.56 -34.10 -12.00
CA PRO A 59 -4.25 -32.90 -12.46
C PRO A 59 -3.29 -31.78 -12.91
N LEU A 60 -2.19 -31.56 -12.20
CA LEU A 60 -1.21 -30.51 -12.52
C LEU A 60 -0.32 -30.90 -13.70
N ALA A 61 0.17 -32.15 -13.72
CA ALA A 61 0.96 -32.68 -14.83
C ALA A 61 0.15 -32.68 -16.14
N ARG A 62 -1.13 -33.05 -16.07
CA ARG A 62 -2.06 -32.96 -17.19
C ARG A 62 -2.25 -31.52 -17.65
N LYS A 63 -2.45 -30.58 -16.73
CA LYS A 63 -2.61 -29.15 -17.08
C LYS A 63 -1.35 -28.54 -17.69
N LEU A 64 -0.15 -28.92 -17.22
CA LEU A 64 1.12 -28.48 -17.79
C LEU A 64 1.37 -29.09 -19.18
N ALA A 65 0.97 -30.35 -19.39
CA ALA A 65 1.09 -31.03 -20.68
C ALA A 65 0.04 -30.56 -21.72
N GLU A 66 -1.16 -30.20 -21.24
CA GLU A 66 -2.25 -29.65 -22.05
C GLU A 66 -2.14 -28.12 -22.23
N ALA A 67 -1.17 -27.47 -21.56
CA ALA A 67 -0.89 -26.06 -21.77
C ALA A 67 -0.54 -25.86 -23.25
N PRO A 68 -1.30 -25.04 -24.00
CA PRO A 68 -1.05 -24.85 -25.41
C PRO A 68 0.37 -24.32 -25.59
N GLU A 69 1.11 -24.89 -26.55
CA GLU A 69 2.36 -24.29 -27.00
C GLU A 69 2.09 -22.82 -27.29
N ALA A 70 2.93 -21.93 -26.75
CA ALA A 70 2.88 -20.53 -27.13
C ALA A 70 2.92 -20.48 -28.66
N ALA A 71 1.90 -19.86 -29.26
CA ALA A 71 1.83 -19.70 -30.70
C ALA A 71 3.16 -19.12 -31.22
N PRO A 72 3.59 -19.42 -32.46
CA PRO A 72 4.83 -18.86 -33.00
C PRO A 72 4.81 -17.33 -32.90
N GLY A 73 5.51 -16.80 -31.91
CA GLY A 73 5.43 -15.41 -31.44
C GLY A 73 6.12 -15.21 -30.09
N PRO A 74 6.31 -13.95 -29.64
CA PRO A 74 6.87 -13.66 -28.32
C PRO A 74 5.96 -14.18 -27.20
N TYR A 75 6.56 -14.75 -26.17
CA TYR A 75 5.84 -15.23 -24.99
C TYR A 75 5.43 -14.07 -24.08
N ASP A 76 4.48 -14.31 -23.17
CA ASP A 76 4.01 -13.29 -22.23
C ASP A 76 4.93 -13.24 -21.01
N ILE A 77 5.73 -12.16 -20.93
CA ILE A 77 6.78 -12.00 -19.91
C ILE A 77 6.18 -11.86 -18.50
N ASP A 78 5.14 -11.04 -18.34
CA ASP A 78 4.53 -10.78 -17.03
C ASP A 78 3.73 -11.97 -16.51
N THR A 79 3.02 -12.68 -17.40
CA THR A 79 2.34 -13.93 -17.07
C THR A 79 3.35 -14.98 -16.65
N THR A 80 4.49 -15.09 -17.35
CA THR A 80 5.58 -15.98 -16.96
C THR A 80 6.09 -15.66 -15.56
N MET A 81 6.38 -14.39 -15.26
CA MET A 81 6.88 -14.00 -13.93
C MET A 81 5.86 -14.18 -12.81
N ARG A 82 4.57 -13.90 -13.08
CA ARG A 82 3.48 -14.13 -12.12
C ARG A 82 3.33 -15.60 -11.78
N VAL A 83 3.41 -16.46 -12.79
CA VAL A 83 3.38 -17.91 -12.63
C VAL A 83 4.57 -18.39 -11.79
N LEU A 84 5.77 -17.88 -12.06
CA LEU A 84 6.96 -18.19 -11.28
C LEU A 84 6.82 -17.76 -9.81
N ALA A 85 6.33 -16.56 -9.56
CA ALA A 85 6.17 -16.04 -8.22
C ALA A 85 5.02 -16.72 -7.45
N GLU A 86 3.96 -17.12 -8.14
CA GLU A 86 2.86 -17.88 -7.53
C GLU A 86 3.29 -19.28 -7.09
N LEU A 87 4.21 -19.92 -7.82
CA LEU A 87 4.82 -21.17 -7.40
C LEU A 87 5.50 -21.03 -6.02
N ASP A 88 6.29 -19.97 -5.85
CA ASP A 88 7.02 -19.69 -4.61
C ASP A 88 6.08 -19.22 -3.48
N ARG A 89 5.01 -18.47 -3.81
CA ARG A 89 3.99 -18.06 -2.85
C ARG A 89 3.15 -19.25 -2.37
N ALA A 90 2.65 -20.06 -3.31
CA ALA A 90 1.84 -21.23 -3.00
C ALA A 90 2.63 -22.22 -2.12
N ALA A 91 3.93 -22.38 -2.36
CA ALA A 91 4.82 -23.18 -1.53
C ALA A 91 4.87 -22.72 -0.06
N ARG A 92 4.89 -21.41 0.18
CA ARG A 92 4.98 -20.82 1.53
C ARG A 92 3.64 -20.82 2.26
N GLU A 93 2.55 -20.56 1.54
CA GLU A 93 1.23 -20.30 2.13
C GLU A 93 0.34 -21.53 2.24
N SER A 94 0.55 -22.55 1.41
CA SER A 94 -0.24 -23.79 1.52
C SER A 94 0.09 -24.50 2.83
N ARG A 95 -0.83 -25.32 3.32
CA ARG A 95 -0.65 -26.16 4.51
C ARG A 95 -0.47 -27.63 4.17
N THR A 96 -0.83 -28.02 2.95
CA THR A 96 -0.76 -29.41 2.46
C THR A 96 -0.33 -29.44 1.00
N THR A 97 0.23 -30.57 0.55
CA THR A 97 0.60 -30.81 -0.85
C THR A 97 -0.59 -30.69 -1.79
N ARG A 98 -1.76 -31.21 -1.36
CA ARG A 98 -2.99 -31.13 -2.13
C ARG A 98 -3.46 -29.70 -2.34
N GLU A 99 -3.46 -28.88 -1.28
CA GLU A 99 -3.80 -27.45 -1.38
C GLU A 99 -2.88 -26.71 -2.35
N TRP A 100 -1.58 -26.99 -2.27
CA TRP A 100 -0.59 -26.44 -3.18
C TRP A 100 -0.81 -26.86 -4.63
N VAL A 101 -1.02 -28.15 -4.91
CA VAL A 101 -1.31 -28.66 -6.25
C VAL A 101 -2.62 -28.08 -6.79
N GLU A 102 -3.69 -28.04 -5.99
CA GLU A 102 -4.96 -27.44 -6.39
C GLU A 102 -4.82 -25.94 -6.71
N ARG A 103 -3.99 -25.22 -5.95
CA ARG A 103 -3.71 -23.79 -6.18
C ARG A 103 -2.95 -23.56 -7.50
N LEU A 104 -1.95 -24.39 -7.80
CA LEU A 104 -1.21 -24.35 -9.07
C LEU A 104 -2.07 -24.81 -10.25
N ALA A 105 -2.90 -25.83 -10.06
CA ALA A 105 -3.82 -26.33 -11.07
C ALA A 105 -4.94 -25.33 -11.40
N ARG A 106 -5.14 -24.25 -10.63
CA ARG A 106 -6.06 -23.14 -10.96
C ARG A 106 -5.40 -22.03 -11.78
N GLN A 107 -4.07 -21.96 -11.85
CA GLN A 107 -3.36 -20.90 -12.56
C GLN A 107 -3.52 -20.98 -14.08
N ASP A 108 -3.50 -19.84 -14.76
CA ASP A 108 -3.46 -19.77 -16.22
C ASP A 108 -2.02 -19.84 -16.71
N TRP A 109 -1.70 -20.87 -17.49
CA TRP A 109 -0.35 -21.14 -17.99
C TRP A 109 -0.18 -20.72 -19.46
N ARG A 110 -1.21 -20.15 -20.08
CA ARG A 110 -1.17 -19.69 -21.48
C ARG A 110 -0.12 -18.59 -21.64
N GLY A 111 0.64 -18.64 -22.73
CA GLY A 111 1.66 -17.63 -23.04
C GLY A 111 2.98 -17.80 -22.29
N VAL A 112 3.12 -18.79 -21.40
CA VAL A 112 4.40 -19.13 -20.74
C VAL A 112 5.27 -19.98 -21.68
N PRO A 113 6.59 -19.74 -21.78
CA PRO A 113 7.48 -20.56 -22.59
C PRO A 113 7.44 -22.03 -22.16
N LYS A 114 7.32 -22.94 -23.14
CA LYS A 114 7.34 -24.39 -22.89
C LYS A 114 8.59 -24.84 -22.15
N GLU A 115 9.75 -24.26 -22.46
CA GLU A 115 11.01 -24.56 -21.76
C GLU A 115 10.93 -24.26 -20.25
N VAL A 116 10.23 -23.20 -19.85
CA VAL A 116 10.01 -22.86 -18.44
C VAL A 116 9.06 -23.85 -17.79
N LEU A 117 7.96 -24.18 -18.47
CA LEU A 117 6.98 -25.18 -17.99
C LEU A 117 7.63 -26.57 -17.83
N ASP A 118 8.46 -26.99 -18.77
CA ASP A 118 9.18 -28.27 -18.75
C ASP A 118 10.18 -28.34 -17.60
N VAL A 119 10.93 -27.26 -17.36
CA VAL A 119 11.83 -27.15 -16.20
C VAL A 119 11.04 -27.28 -14.90
N ARG A 120 9.91 -26.56 -14.79
CA ARG A 120 9.08 -26.62 -13.59
C ARG A 120 8.43 -27.99 -13.40
N ALA A 121 7.91 -28.61 -14.45
CA ALA A 121 7.37 -29.96 -14.39
C ALA A 121 8.41 -30.98 -13.87
N ARG A 122 9.66 -30.89 -14.35
CA ARG A 122 10.76 -31.75 -13.87
C ARG A 122 11.11 -31.51 -12.41
N VAL A 123 11.22 -30.25 -12.00
CA VAL A 123 11.52 -29.90 -10.60
C VAL A 123 10.41 -30.38 -9.67
N LEU A 124 9.15 -30.17 -10.04
CA LEU A 124 7.98 -30.61 -9.28
C LEU A 124 7.95 -32.14 -9.15
N ASP A 125 8.20 -32.87 -10.23
CA ASP A 125 8.26 -34.34 -10.22
C ASP A 125 9.33 -34.86 -9.25
N VAL A 126 10.53 -34.27 -9.27
CA VAL A 126 11.61 -34.65 -8.35
C VAL A 126 11.25 -34.31 -6.89
N LEU A 127 10.68 -33.14 -6.63
CA LEU A 127 10.26 -32.72 -5.29
C LEU A 127 9.18 -33.63 -4.69
N VAL A 128 8.23 -34.08 -5.50
CA VAL A 128 7.19 -35.01 -5.05
C VAL A 128 7.76 -36.41 -4.83
N ARG A 129 8.69 -36.87 -5.67
CA ARG A 129 9.43 -38.12 -5.39
C ARG A 129 10.25 -38.02 -4.11
N MET A 130 10.85 -36.87 -3.83
CA MET A 130 11.53 -36.59 -2.54
C MET A 130 10.54 -36.64 -1.38
N ALA A 131 9.36 -36.04 -1.51
CA ALA A 131 8.31 -36.08 -0.49
C ALA A 131 7.85 -37.53 -0.18
N GLY A 132 7.68 -38.37 -1.21
CA GLY A 132 7.35 -39.78 -1.05
C GLY A 132 8.44 -40.61 -0.34
N VAL A 133 9.69 -40.17 -0.38
CA VAL A 133 10.80 -40.80 0.36
C VAL A 133 10.92 -40.24 1.80
N LEU A 134 10.53 -38.99 2.05
CA LEU A 134 10.50 -38.37 3.39
C LEU A 134 9.37 -38.95 4.27
N GLY A 135 8.28 -39.42 3.66
CA GLY A 135 7.12 -39.97 4.37
C GLY A 135 7.42 -41.24 5.18
N ARG A 136 7.39 -41.14 6.52
CA ARG A 136 6.81 -42.21 7.35
C ARG A 136 5.29 -42.13 7.16
N VAL A 137 4.69 -43.27 6.84
CA VAL A 137 3.39 -43.46 6.16
C VAL A 137 2.15 -42.85 6.85
N GLU A 138 2.24 -42.23 8.03
CA GLU A 138 1.02 -41.98 8.82
C GLU A 138 0.39 -40.58 8.77
N GLU A 139 1.06 -39.49 8.37
CA GLU A 139 0.38 -38.18 8.31
C GLU A 139 0.95 -37.25 7.23
N HIS A 140 0.36 -37.31 6.02
CA HIS A 140 0.67 -36.40 4.91
C HIS A 140 0.49 -34.91 5.27
N ASP A 141 -0.40 -34.58 6.23
CA ASP A 141 -0.67 -33.21 6.68
C ASP A 141 0.41 -32.65 7.64
N ARG A 142 1.17 -33.49 8.36
CA ARG A 142 2.25 -33.02 9.27
C ARG A 142 3.61 -32.83 8.57
N ASN A 143 3.84 -33.48 7.43
CA ASN A 143 5.13 -33.42 6.72
C ASN A 143 5.27 -32.19 5.80
N TRP A 144 4.23 -31.35 5.67
CA TRP A 144 4.31 -30.15 4.83
C TRP A 144 5.34 -29.12 5.33
N GLU A 145 5.57 -29.02 6.64
CA GLU A 145 6.67 -28.20 7.19
C GLU A 145 8.04 -28.73 6.77
N GLU A 146 8.20 -30.05 6.73
CA GLU A 146 9.42 -30.69 6.24
C GLU A 146 9.63 -30.47 4.74
N TYR A 147 8.53 -30.49 3.98
CA TYR A 147 8.49 -30.18 2.55
C TYR A 147 8.81 -28.71 2.26
N ARG A 148 8.22 -27.79 3.02
CA ARG A 148 8.50 -26.34 2.96
C ARG A 148 9.96 -26.06 3.21
N GLY A 149 10.60 -26.73 4.18
CA GLY A 149 12.03 -26.56 4.44
C GLY A 149 12.95 -27.00 3.29
N VAL A 150 12.56 -28.01 2.50
CA VAL A 150 13.27 -28.42 1.28
C VAL A 150 13.00 -27.42 0.15
N LEU A 151 11.75 -26.99 -0.02
CA LEU A 151 11.37 -25.96 -1.00
C LEU A 151 12.07 -24.63 -0.74
N GLU A 152 12.13 -24.17 0.51
CA GLU A 152 12.84 -22.96 0.93
C GLU A 152 14.34 -23.08 0.66
N ALA A 153 14.92 -24.27 0.83
CA ALA A 153 16.34 -24.49 0.57
C ALA A 153 16.64 -24.62 -0.94
N VAL A 154 15.70 -25.15 -1.72
CA VAL A 154 15.72 -25.12 -3.19
C VAL A 154 15.50 -23.71 -3.72
N GLU A 155 14.62 -22.93 -3.10
CA GLU A 155 14.43 -21.51 -3.34
C GLU A 155 15.72 -20.75 -3.02
N MET A 156 16.42 -21.08 -1.93
CA MET A 156 17.72 -20.49 -1.59
C MET A 156 18.85 -20.88 -2.56
N ALA A 157 18.81 -22.10 -3.11
CA ALA A 157 19.72 -22.57 -4.16
C ALA A 157 19.38 -22.00 -5.55
N ASN A 158 18.10 -21.77 -5.84
CA ASN A 158 17.63 -21.05 -7.02
C ASN A 158 17.78 -19.54 -6.88
N ALA A 159 17.79 -19.00 -5.66
CA ALA A 159 18.10 -17.61 -5.35
C ALA A 159 19.53 -17.25 -5.78
N THR A 160 20.31 -18.28 -6.15
CA THR A 160 21.64 -18.14 -6.69
C THR A 160 21.71 -18.09 -8.21
N SER A 161 20.76 -18.65 -8.96
CA SER A 161 20.62 -18.44 -10.42
C SER A 161 19.63 -17.31 -10.75
N LEU A 162 18.75 -17.00 -9.80
CA LEU A 162 17.78 -15.91 -9.77
C LEU A 162 17.87 -15.25 -8.40
N ARG A 163 18.86 -14.36 -8.20
CA ARG A 163 18.70 -13.33 -7.18
C ARG A 163 17.65 -12.34 -7.69
N LEU A 164 16.37 -12.73 -7.65
CA LEU A 164 15.30 -11.81 -7.31
C LEU A 164 15.56 -11.42 -5.85
N SER A 165 16.58 -10.60 -5.62
CA SER A 165 16.82 -10.01 -4.31
C SER A 165 15.62 -9.09 -4.03
N LEU A 166 14.72 -9.57 -3.19
CA LEU A 166 13.61 -8.83 -2.59
C LEU A 166 14.12 -7.75 -1.61
N GLY A 167 15.16 -6.98 -1.97
CA GLY A 167 15.81 -5.97 -1.13
C GLY A 167 17.07 -5.31 -1.75
N PRO A 168 17.56 -4.20 -1.17
CA PRO A 168 18.30 -3.13 -1.87
C PRO A 168 19.80 -3.41 -1.94
N ILE A 169 20.24 -4.25 -2.88
CA ILE A 169 21.64 -4.32 -3.31
C ILE A 169 21.64 -4.53 -4.82
N GLY A 170 22.31 -3.62 -5.54
CA GLY A 170 22.28 -3.51 -6.99
C GLY A 170 22.66 -4.77 -7.77
N LEU A 171 22.24 -4.77 -9.04
CA LEU A 171 22.55 -5.74 -10.07
C LEU A 171 24.02 -6.16 -10.05
N ARG A 172 24.28 -7.41 -9.65
CA ARG A 172 25.48 -8.14 -10.07
C ARG A 172 25.00 -9.34 -10.88
N HIS A 173 25.20 -9.26 -12.19
CA HIS A 173 24.85 -10.29 -13.17
C HIS A 173 25.72 -11.54 -13.14
N ASP A 174 26.66 -11.63 -12.21
CA ASP A 174 27.38 -12.88 -11.95
C ASP A 174 26.84 -13.46 -10.65
N ALA A 175 26.01 -14.48 -10.80
CA ALA A 175 25.83 -15.49 -9.78
C ALA A 175 27.20 -16.14 -9.53
N ASP A 176 27.98 -15.52 -8.65
CA ASP A 176 29.31 -15.94 -8.26
C ASP A 176 29.24 -17.43 -7.91
N GLU A 177 30.07 -18.26 -8.55
CA GLU A 177 30.17 -19.71 -8.32
C GLU A 177 30.26 -20.03 -6.80
N SER A 178 30.87 -19.11 -6.05
CA SER A 178 30.97 -19.09 -4.59
C SER A 178 29.61 -19.11 -3.86
N VAL A 179 28.61 -18.38 -4.34
CA VAL A 179 27.27 -18.36 -3.73
C VAL A 179 26.52 -19.64 -4.07
N ARG A 180 26.66 -20.18 -5.30
CA ARG A 180 26.04 -21.46 -5.69
C ARG A 180 26.59 -22.59 -4.83
N GLN A 181 27.90 -22.59 -4.62
CA GLN A 181 28.57 -23.52 -3.72
C GLN A 181 28.13 -23.35 -2.27
N LYS A 182 27.90 -22.11 -1.81
CA LYS A 182 27.39 -21.85 -0.45
C LYS A 182 25.94 -22.31 -0.25
N ALA A 183 25.04 -22.00 -1.18
CA ALA A 183 23.64 -22.46 -1.10
C ALA A 183 23.55 -23.98 -1.24
N ARG A 184 24.39 -24.57 -2.09
CA ARG A 184 24.56 -26.03 -2.18
C ARG A 184 25.07 -26.60 -0.85
N ALA A 185 26.08 -25.99 -0.23
CA ALA A 185 26.60 -26.43 1.07
C ALA A 185 25.57 -26.28 2.20
N GLU A 186 24.75 -25.22 2.20
CA GLU A 186 23.68 -25.01 3.18
C GLU A 186 22.52 -26.00 2.99
N LEU A 187 22.13 -26.31 1.74
CA LEU A 187 21.17 -27.38 1.45
C LEU A 187 21.75 -28.74 1.84
N GLU A 188 23.02 -29.00 1.52
CA GLU A 188 23.74 -30.22 1.89
C GLU A 188 23.81 -30.36 3.42
N ALA A 189 24.05 -29.29 4.16
CA ALA A 189 24.05 -29.28 5.62
C ALA A 189 22.65 -29.56 6.21
N LYS A 190 21.61 -28.87 5.71
CA LYS A 190 20.21 -29.09 6.15
C LYS A 190 19.72 -30.52 5.87
N LEU A 191 20.17 -31.11 4.77
CA LEU A 191 19.85 -32.49 4.41
C LEU A 191 20.70 -33.52 5.20
N ALA A 192 21.95 -33.18 5.53
CA ALA A 192 22.87 -34.02 6.30
C ALA A 192 22.50 -34.12 7.78
N GLU A 193 21.92 -33.08 8.37
CA GLU A 193 21.46 -33.04 9.77
C GLU A 193 20.36 -34.08 10.09
N ARG A 194 19.80 -34.73 9.07
CA ARG A 194 18.67 -35.68 9.16
C ARG A 194 19.13 -37.13 8.91
N GLU A 195 20.09 -37.59 9.72
CA GLU A 195 20.76 -38.89 9.61
C GLU A 195 19.78 -40.08 9.64
N GLY A 196 19.70 -40.80 8.50
CA GLY A 196 18.94 -42.04 8.35
C GLY A 196 18.34 -42.24 6.94
N LEU A 197 18.18 -41.15 6.18
CA LEU A 197 17.57 -41.16 4.83
C LEU A 197 18.54 -40.84 3.68
N LEU A 198 19.79 -40.45 3.98
CA LEU A 198 20.77 -39.93 3.02
C LEU A 198 20.98 -40.78 1.75
N HIS A 199 21.11 -42.10 1.86
CA HIS A 199 21.33 -42.95 0.67
C HIS A 199 20.15 -43.03 -0.29
N ALA A 200 18.90 -42.90 0.21
CA ALA A 200 17.71 -42.91 -0.63
C ALA A 200 17.43 -41.54 -1.27
N PHE A 201 17.92 -40.46 -0.65
CA PHE A 201 17.78 -39.08 -1.14
C PHE A 201 18.83 -38.68 -2.17
N GLU A 202 20.03 -39.24 -2.08
CA GLU A 202 21.16 -38.88 -2.93
C GLU A 202 20.89 -38.88 -4.46
N PRO A 203 20.22 -39.89 -5.05
CA PRO A 203 19.89 -39.86 -6.47
C PRO A 203 18.86 -38.78 -6.82
N LEU A 204 17.82 -38.60 -5.99
CA LEU A 204 16.80 -37.56 -6.18
C LEU A 204 17.37 -36.15 -6.01
N ARG A 205 18.32 -35.98 -5.08
CA ARG A 205 19.08 -34.75 -4.89
C ARG A 205 19.88 -34.39 -6.13
N THR A 206 20.58 -35.36 -6.70
CA THR A 206 21.37 -35.17 -7.93
C THR A 206 20.44 -34.81 -9.10
N GLU A 207 19.32 -35.50 -9.22
CA GLU A 207 18.32 -35.25 -10.27
C GLU A 207 17.67 -33.86 -10.14
N LEU A 208 17.42 -33.40 -8.91
CA LEU A 208 16.92 -32.06 -8.62
C LEU A 208 17.92 -31.01 -9.12
N PHE A 209 19.18 -31.12 -8.73
CA PHE A 209 20.21 -30.17 -9.17
C PHE A 209 20.42 -30.20 -10.69
N GLN A 210 20.38 -31.38 -11.32
CA GLN A 210 20.45 -31.48 -12.77
C GLN A 210 19.26 -30.79 -13.45
N ALA A 211 18.05 -30.93 -12.90
CA ALA A 211 16.86 -30.24 -13.42
C ALA A 211 16.97 -28.72 -13.27
N LEU A 212 17.52 -28.24 -12.15
CA LEU A 212 17.77 -26.80 -11.92
C LEU A 212 18.86 -26.25 -12.84
N ASP A 213 19.98 -26.96 -13.00
CA ASP A 213 21.09 -26.56 -13.88
C ASP A 213 20.66 -26.55 -15.35
N ALA A 214 19.91 -27.55 -15.78
CA ALA A 214 19.34 -27.61 -17.13
C ALA A 214 18.35 -26.46 -17.40
N GLY A 215 17.63 -26.01 -16.37
CA GLY A 215 16.68 -24.90 -16.47
C GLY A 215 17.26 -23.50 -16.31
N ALA A 216 18.47 -23.37 -15.74
CA ALA A 216 19.08 -22.09 -15.44
C ALA A 216 19.24 -21.15 -16.67
N PRO A 217 19.56 -21.61 -17.89
CA PRO A 217 19.60 -20.74 -19.07
C PRO A 217 18.23 -20.13 -19.42
N ALA A 218 17.17 -20.94 -19.43
CA ALA A 218 15.82 -20.48 -19.74
C ALA A 218 15.32 -19.47 -18.68
N MET A 219 15.56 -19.77 -17.41
CA MET A 219 15.19 -18.91 -16.29
C MET A 219 15.97 -17.58 -16.28
N ARG A 220 17.26 -17.59 -16.66
CA ARG A 220 18.05 -16.35 -16.83
C ARG A 220 17.54 -15.47 -17.96
N LYS A 221 17.19 -16.07 -19.10
CA LYS A 221 16.60 -15.35 -20.23
C LYS A 221 15.30 -14.64 -19.80
N VAL A 222 14.40 -15.36 -19.14
CA VAL A 222 13.14 -14.78 -18.63
C VAL A 222 13.40 -13.61 -17.68
N ALA A 223 14.37 -13.74 -16.77
CA ALA A 223 14.71 -12.66 -15.86
C ALA A 223 15.25 -11.41 -16.57
N GLN A 224 16.11 -11.59 -17.59
CA GLN A 224 16.65 -10.48 -18.40
C GLN A 224 15.56 -9.79 -19.23
N ASP A 225 14.69 -10.59 -19.85
CA ASP A 225 13.57 -10.08 -20.64
C ASP A 225 12.59 -9.30 -19.74
N TRP A 226 12.32 -9.79 -18.52
CA TRP A 226 11.50 -9.09 -17.52
C TRP A 226 12.14 -7.81 -17.00
N GLU A 227 13.44 -7.81 -16.71
CA GLU A 227 14.15 -6.61 -16.28
C GLU A 227 14.12 -5.54 -17.37
N ALA A 228 14.38 -5.91 -18.62
CA ALA A 228 14.33 -5.00 -19.76
C ALA A 228 12.92 -4.43 -19.99
N LEU A 229 11.89 -5.26 -19.84
CA LEU A 229 10.49 -4.82 -19.89
C LEU A 229 10.17 -3.83 -18.76
N CYS A 230 10.54 -4.16 -17.52
CA CYS A 230 10.34 -3.28 -16.36
C CYS A 230 11.02 -1.93 -16.54
N LEU A 231 12.25 -1.89 -17.07
CA LEU A 231 12.97 -0.64 -17.34
C LEU A 231 12.23 0.24 -18.36
N ALA A 232 11.74 -0.35 -19.46
CA ALA A 232 10.97 0.39 -20.46
C ALA A 232 9.64 0.92 -19.89
N ARG A 233 8.93 0.08 -19.13
CA ARG A 233 7.65 0.43 -18.49
C ARG A 233 7.80 1.52 -17.44
N ASP A 234 8.78 1.41 -16.54
CA ASP A 234 9.09 2.44 -15.55
C ASP A 234 9.44 3.77 -16.19
N ALA A 235 10.23 3.74 -17.27
CA ALA A 235 10.57 4.96 -18.00
C ALA A 235 9.32 5.62 -18.59
N ALA A 236 8.34 4.84 -19.06
CA ALA A 236 7.05 5.34 -19.52
C ALA A 236 6.23 5.95 -18.38
N TYR A 237 6.10 5.27 -17.23
CA TYR A 237 5.42 5.81 -16.05
C TYR A 237 6.05 7.11 -15.56
N LEU A 238 7.38 7.17 -15.44
CA LEU A 238 8.10 8.37 -15.02
C LEU A 238 7.92 9.53 -16.01
N ALA A 239 7.85 9.24 -17.31
CA ALA A 239 7.53 10.25 -18.31
C ALA A 239 6.08 10.76 -18.19
N ALA A 240 5.13 9.85 -17.95
CA ALA A 240 3.71 10.19 -17.76
C ALA A 240 3.49 11.07 -16.53
N VAL A 241 4.18 10.77 -15.42
CA VAL A 241 4.14 11.60 -14.19
C VAL A 241 4.65 13.02 -14.45
N ARG A 242 5.64 13.18 -15.34
CA ARG A 242 6.14 14.50 -15.78
C ARG A 242 5.28 15.14 -16.88
N ARG A 243 4.22 14.48 -17.34
CA ARG A 243 3.38 14.87 -18.49
C ARG A 243 4.16 15.05 -19.80
N ASP A 244 5.27 14.33 -19.93
CA ASP A 244 6.02 14.24 -21.19
C ASP A 244 5.40 13.15 -22.06
N TRP A 245 4.34 13.51 -22.78
CA TRP A 245 3.52 12.55 -23.52
C TRP A 245 4.26 11.93 -24.71
N GLU A 246 5.15 12.68 -25.37
CA GLU A 246 5.99 12.14 -26.43
C GLU A 246 6.96 11.08 -25.92
N ALA A 247 7.64 11.34 -24.78
CA ALA A 247 8.48 10.34 -24.16
C ALA A 247 7.67 9.15 -23.63
N THR A 248 6.49 9.40 -23.07
CA THR A 248 5.59 8.33 -22.60
C THR A 248 5.23 7.39 -23.75
N ALA A 249 4.77 7.93 -24.88
CA ALA A 249 4.40 7.14 -26.06
C ALA A 249 5.59 6.35 -26.62
N ARG A 250 6.78 6.97 -26.69
CA ARG A 250 8.00 6.30 -27.17
C ARG A 250 8.41 5.14 -26.25
N ARG A 251 8.46 5.37 -24.93
CA ARG A 251 8.85 4.35 -23.95
C ARG A 251 7.82 3.22 -23.84
N ALA A 252 6.55 3.54 -23.92
CA ALA A 252 5.48 2.55 -23.97
C ALA A 252 5.62 1.66 -25.22
N ARG A 253 5.96 2.23 -26.39
CA ARG A 253 6.23 1.45 -27.60
C ARG A 253 7.43 0.52 -27.44
N GLU A 254 8.53 0.98 -26.83
CA GLU A 254 9.68 0.13 -26.51
C GLU A 254 9.28 -1.08 -25.63
N ALA A 255 8.32 -0.92 -24.72
CA ALA A 255 7.78 -2.03 -23.91
C ALA A 255 6.86 -2.97 -24.72
N ILE A 256 5.98 -2.41 -25.57
CA ILE A 256 5.09 -3.19 -26.45
C ILE A 256 5.89 -4.04 -27.45
N GLU A 257 6.96 -3.49 -28.04
CA GLU A 257 7.83 -4.23 -28.96
C GLU A 257 8.49 -5.43 -28.27
N ARG A 258 8.79 -5.32 -26.97
CA ARG A 258 9.38 -6.41 -26.17
C ARG A 258 8.34 -7.45 -25.77
N SER A 259 7.14 -7.00 -25.41
CA SER A 259 6.03 -7.86 -24.97
C SER A 259 4.72 -7.35 -25.55
N PRO A 260 4.32 -7.82 -26.75
CA PRO A 260 3.12 -7.33 -27.43
C PRO A 260 1.80 -7.61 -26.70
N SER A 261 1.78 -8.52 -25.72
CA SER A 261 0.61 -8.79 -24.88
C SER A 261 0.58 -7.96 -23.59
N GLU A 262 1.59 -7.09 -23.35
CA GLU A 262 1.69 -6.37 -22.09
C GLU A 262 0.67 -5.22 -22.03
N THR A 263 -0.21 -5.28 -21.04
CA THR A 263 -1.41 -4.46 -21.00
C THR A 263 -1.15 -3.05 -20.52
N GLU A 264 -0.22 -2.83 -19.59
CA GLU A 264 0.04 -1.51 -19.01
C GLU A 264 0.69 -0.53 -20.01
N ALA A 265 1.62 -0.99 -20.84
CA ALA A 265 2.27 -0.23 -21.88
C ALA A 265 1.29 0.18 -22.97
N HIS A 266 0.35 -0.70 -23.35
CA HIS A 266 -0.75 -0.32 -24.24
C HIS A 266 -1.59 0.80 -23.62
N LEU A 267 -1.95 0.69 -22.35
CA LEU A 267 -2.71 1.72 -21.63
C LEU A 267 -1.93 3.04 -21.51
N LEU A 268 -0.63 2.99 -21.22
CA LEU A 268 0.25 4.18 -21.16
C LEU A 268 0.43 4.84 -22.54
N PHE A 269 0.51 4.04 -23.60
CA PHE A 269 0.57 4.53 -24.96
C PHE A 269 -0.74 5.25 -25.36
N VAL A 270 -1.89 4.65 -25.05
CA VAL A 270 -3.20 5.26 -25.26
C VAL A 270 -3.35 6.52 -24.41
N LEU A 271 -2.96 6.50 -23.13
CA LEU A 271 -2.95 7.67 -22.27
C LEU A 271 -2.17 8.82 -22.92
N ALA A 272 -0.97 8.56 -23.42
CA ALA A 272 -0.15 9.56 -24.08
C ALA A 272 -0.81 10.12 -25.34
N GLN A 273 -1.50 9.30 -26.14
CA GLN A 273 -2.27 9.81 -27.29
C GLN A 273 -3.46 10.66 -26.86
N VAL A 274 -4.22 10.22 -25.86
CA VAL A 274 -5.41 10.92 -25.36
C VAL A 274 -5.02 12.25 -24.70
N GLU A 275 -3.92 12.30 -23.95
CA GLU A 275 -3.48 13.49 -23.22
C GLU A 275 -2.60 14.43 -24.03
N GLY A 276 -1.75 13.91 -24.91
CA GLY A 276 -0.79 14.69 -25.69
C GLY A 276 -1.28 15.15 -27.06
N ASP A 277 -2.52 14.84 -27.44
CA ASP A 277 -3.07 15.05 -28.80
C ASP A 277 -2.09 14.59 -29.89
N LEU A 278 -1.42 13.46 -29.63
CA LEU A 278 -0.37 12.95 -30.49
C LEU A 278 -0.95 12.39 -31.81
N PRO A 279 -0.21 12.47 -32.92
CA PRO A 279 -0.67 11.91 -34.18
C PRO A 279 -0.84 10.39 -34.08
N THR A 280 -1.77 9.88 -34.90
CA THR A 280 -2.03 8.44 -35.03
C THR A 280 -0.75 7.68 -35.36
N SER A 281 -0.52 6.58 -34.64
CA SER A 281 0.62 5.70 -34.94
C SER A 281 0.34 4.88 -36.20
N PRO A 282 1.25 4.86 -37.19
CA PRO A 282 1.09 4.01 -38.36
C PRO A 282 1.15 2.52 -38.02
N GLU A 283 1.86 2.14 -36.95
CA GLU A 283 2.06 0.75 -36.53
C GLU A 283 0.94 0.26 -35.60
N LEU A 284 0.53 1.10 -34.65
CA LEU A 284 -0.40 0.71 -33.57
C LEU A 284 -1.84 1.18 -33.85
N GLY A 285 -2.04 2.19 -34.69
CA GLY A 285 -3.33 2.81 -34.97
C GLY A 285 -3.65 4.00 -34.07
N SER A 286 -4.91 4.43 -34.14
CA SER A 286 -5.45 5.56 -33.37
C SER A 286 -5.87 5.15 -31.97
N ALA A 287 -5.94 6.12 -31.05
CA ALA A 287 -6.29 5.89 -29.66
C ALA A 287 -7.64 5.16 -29.49
N ASP A 288 -8.68 5.57 -30.22
CA ASP A 288 -10.02 4.96 -30.19
C ASP A 288 -9.99 3.48 -30.63
N ALA A 289 -9.34 3.17 -31.75
CA ALA A 289 -9.20 1.81 -32.25
C ALA A 289 -8.37 0.92 -31.31
N LEU A 290 -7.35 1.47 -30.67
CA LEU A 290 -6.56 0.78 -29.65
C LEU A 290 -7.38 0.49 -28.39
N ILE A 291 -8.18 1.45 -27.94
CA ILE A 291 -9.07 1.28 -26.79
C ILE A 291 -10.11 0.19 -27.05
N ASP A 292 -10.81 0.25 -28.18
CA ASP A 292 -11.87 -0.71 -28.49
C ASP A 292 -11.35 -2.14 -28.61
N ARG A 293 -10.16 -2.30 -29.20
CA ARG A 293 -9.44 -3.57 -29.24
C ARG A 293 -9.06 -4.05 -27.83
N PHE A 294 -8.49 -3.18 -27.00
CA PHE A 294 -8.13 -3.53 -25.62
C PHE A 294 -9.35 -3.99 -24.82
N VAL A 295 -10.49 -3.30 -24.93
CA VAL A 295 -11.73 -3.68 -24.25
C VAL A 295 -12.25 -5.04 -24.72
N ALA A 296 -12.08 -5.36 -26.01
CA ALA A 296 -12.49 -6.65 -26.58
C ALA A 296 -11.56 -7.80 -26.17
N GLU A 297 -10.25 -7.57 -26.13
CA GLU A 297 -9.22 -8.57 -25.84
C GLU A 297 -9.08 -8.81 -24.32
N HIS A 298 -9.27 -7.78 -23.50
CA HIS A 298 -9.08 -7.82 -22.05
C HIS A 298 -10.31 -7.29 -21.28
N PRO A 299 -11.50 -7.92 -21.42
CA PRO A 299 -12.75 -7.44 -20.82
C PRO A 299 -12.71 -7.42 -19.29
N ASP A 300 -11.81 -8.19 -18.67
CA ASP A 300 -11.56 -8.28 -17.24
C ASP A 300 -10.65 -7.17 -16.69
N GLN A 301 -9.94 -6.46 -17.57
CA GLN A 301 -9.04 -5.33 -17.28
C GLN A 301 -9.47 -4.05 -18.01
N ALA A 302 -10.70 -4.03 -18.55
CA ALA A 302 -11.18 -2.96 -19.42
C ALA A 302 -11.42 -1.61 -18.70
N ALA A 303 -11.40 -1.56 -17.36
CA ALA A 303 -11.80 -0.35 -16.61
C ALA A 303 -10.97 0.89 -16.99
N PRO A 304 -9.62 0.82 -17.07
CA PRO A 304 -8.81 1.98 -17.46
C PRO A 304 -9.00 2.34 -18.94
N ALA A 305 -9.16 1.36 -19.83
CA ALA A 305 -9.40 1.61 -21.25
C ALA A 305 -10.74 2.33 -21.47
N LEU A 306 -11.79 1.92 -20.77
CA LEU A 306 -13.10 2.59 -20.78
C LEU A 306 -13.00 4.03 -20.27
N LEU A 307 -12.24 4.25 -19.19
CA LEU A 307 -11.99 5.59 -18.69
C LEU A 307 -11.25 6.46 -19.72
N LEU A 308 -10.21 5.92 -20.36
CA LEU A 308 -9.50 6.61 -21.45
C LEU A 308 -10.44 6.95 -22.62
N ARG A 309 -11.38 6.05 -22.97
CA ARG A 309 -12.41 6.32 -23.97
C ARG A 309 -13.33 7.47 -23.55
N GLY A 310 -13.72 7.49 -22.28
CA GLY A 310 -14.53 8.56 -21.73
C GLY A 310 -13.84 9.92 -21.80
N VAL A 311 -12.56 9.99 -21.43
CA VAL A 311 -11.75 11.22 -21.55
C VAL A 311 -11.62 11.65 -23.00
N TRP A 312 -11.34 10.71 -23.91
CA TRP A 312 -11.29 10.97 -25.35
C TRP A 312 -12.61 11.55 -25.86
N ASN A 313 -13.74 10.94 -25.51
CA ASN A 313 -15.08 11.41 -25.87
C ASN A 313 -15.37 12.81 -25.32
N ALA A 314 -14.99 13.09 -24.07
CA ALA A 314 -15.16 14.41 -23.45
C ALA A 314 -14.39 15.50 -24.21
N LYS A 315 -13.12 15.25 -24.55
CA LYS A 315 -12.28 16.19 -25.33
C LYS A 315 -12.85 16.49 -26.72
N HIS A 316 -13.57 15.53 -27.31
CA HIS A 316 -14.21 15.68 -28.61
C HIS A 316 -15.65 16.21 -28.53
N GLY A 317 -16.09 16.73 -27.36
CA GLY A 317 -17.42 17.29 -27.18
C GLY A 317 -18.55 16.25 -27.11
N ARG A 318 -18.23 14.96 -27.02
CA ARG A 318 -19.19 13.86 -26.90
C ARG A 318 -19.49 13.55 -25.43
N ALA A 319 -20.07 14.53 -24.73
CA ALA A 319 -20.29 14.45 -23.29
C ALA A 319 -21.20 13.28 -22.84
N THR A 320 -22.19 12.90 -23.67
CA THR A 320 -23.08 11.77 -23.35
C THR A 320 -22.35 10.44 -23.41
N ASP A 321 -21.54 10.22 -24.46
CA ASP A 321 -20.73 9.01 -24.61
C ASP A 321 -19.64 8.95 -23.53
N ALA A 322 -19.02 10.10 -23.23
CA ALA A 322 -18.03 10.22 -22.15
C ALA A 322 -18.61 9.78 -20.80
N ARG A 323 -19.81 10.26 -20.48
CA ARG A 323 -20.52 9.89 -19.27
C ARG A 323 -20.82 8.38 -19.21
N ALA A 324 -21.33 7.81 -20.31
CA ALA A 324 -21.63 6.38 -20.38
C ALA A 324 -20.37 5.52 -20.16
N ASP A 325 -19.25 5.92 -20.76
CA ASP A 325 -17.96 5.26 -20.59
C ASP A 325 -17.43 5.35 -19.14
N PHE A 326 -17.53 6.52 -18.51
CA PHE A 326 -17.13 6.68 -17.11
C PHE A 326 -18.03 5.88 -16.16
N GLU A 327 -19.34 5.89 -16.36
CA GLU A 327 -20.29 5.09 -15.57
C GLU A 327 -19.97 3.59 -15.72
N LEU A 328 -19.66 3.12 -16.94
CA LEU A 328 -19.25 1.75 -17.16
C LEU A 328 -17.91 1.44 -16.48
N ALA A 329 -16.91 2.33 -16.59
CA ALA A 329 -15.61 2.18 -15.91
C ALA A 329 -15.78 2.09 -14.38
N ALA A 330 -16.66 2.91 -13.79
CA ALA A 330 -16.96 2.89 -12.35
C ALA A 330 -17.49 1.52 -11.87
N THR A 331 -18.27 0.82 -12.70
CA THR A 331 -18.72 -0.55 -12.37
C THR A 331 -17.63 -1.61 -12.50
N ARG A 332 -16.59 -1.37 -13.31
CA ARG A 332 -15.53 -2.34 -13.62
C ARG A 332 -14.33 -2.24 -12.68
N TYR A 333 -13.96 -1.04 -12.24
CA TYR A 333 -12.83 -0.84 -11.32
C TYR A 333 -12.92 -1.67 -10.03
N PRO A 334 -14.08 -1.78 -9.34
CA PRO A 334 -14.21 -2.65 -8.17
C PRO A 334 -13.92 -4.13 -8.48
N GLN A 335 -14.37 -4.63 -9.64
CA GLN A 335 -14.13 -6.02 -10.06
C GLN A 335 -12.64 -6.26 -10.34
N GLN A 336 -11.99 -5.32 -11.04
CA GLN A 336 -10.56 -5.37 -11.32
C GLN A 336 -9.73 -5.28 -10.03
N SER A 337 -10.08 -4.37 -9.13
CA SER A 337 -9.42 -4.22 -7.83
C SER A 337 -9.47 -5.49 -6.99
N ALA A 338 -10.61 -6.19 -6.97
CA ALA A 338 -10.72 -7.45 -6.23
C ALA A 338 -9.76 -8.51 -6.78
N ARG A 339 -9.62 -8.61 -8.10
CA ARG A 339 -8.68 -9.54 -8.74
C ARG A 339 -7.22 -9.20 -8.47
N LEU A 340 -6.88 -7.91 -8.49
CA LEU A 340 -5.51 -7.46 -8.22
C LEU A 340 -5.07 -7.75 -6.78
N ALA A 341 -5.99 -7.71 -5.82
CA ALA A 341 -5.69 -8.09 -4.44
C ALA A 341 -5.32 -9.59 -4.30
N ASP A 342 -5.88 -10.45 -5.15
CA ASP A 342 -5.64 -11.89 -5.14
C ASP A 342 -4.38 -12.30 -5.94
N ALA A 343 -3.91 -11.44 -6.86
CA ALA A 343 -2.77 -11.68 -7.73
C ALA A 343 -1.42 -11.39 -7.03
N VAL A 344 -0.37 -12.10 -7.45
CA VAL A 344 1.00 -11.72 -7.06
C VAL A 344 1.33 -10.40 -7.76
N ASP A 345 1.49 -9.34 -6.97
CA ASP A 345 1.83 -8.00 -7.47
C ASP A 345 3.30 -7.98 -7.97
N PRO A 346 3.56 -7.80 -9.28
CA PRO A 346 4.91 -7.73 -9.80
C PRO A 346 5.70 -6.54 -9.25
N TYR A 347 5.03 -5.50 -8.76
CA TYR A 347 5.66 -4.35 -8.10
C TYR A 347 6.08 -4.68 -6.66
N ALA A 348 5.39 -5.58 -5.98
CA ALA A 348 5.80 -6.05 -4.65
C ALA A 348 7.14 -6.81 -4.68
N MET A 349 7.45 -7.46 -5.81
CA MET A 349 8.73 -8.15 -6.02
C MET A 349 9.91 -7.20 -6.24
N ARG A 350 9.65 -5.92 -6.53
CA ARG A 350 10.64 -4.92 -6.92
C ARG A 350 10.94 -3.97 -5.76
N GLY A 351 11.56 -4.50 -4.71
CA GLY A 351 11.76 -3.80 -3.42
C GLY A 351 12.35 -2.39 -3.55
N TYR A 352 13.26 -2.17 -4.50
CA TYR A 352 13.88 -0.86 -4.75
C TYR A 352 12.89 0.26 -5.12
N LEU A 353 11.71 -0.09 -5.64
CA LEU A 353 10.69 0.90 -5.96
C LEU A 353 10.15 1.60 -4.70
N ARG A 354 10.29 0.99 -3.52
CA ARG A 354 9.83 1.57 -2.26
C ARG A 354 10.83 2.55 -1.64
N ASP A 355 12.07 2.51 -2.11
CA ASP A 355 13.20 3.21 -1.50
C ASP A 355 13.47 4.59 -2.12
N THR A 356 12.84 4.91 -3.25
CA THR A 356 13.08 6.16 -3.99
C THR A 356 11.78 6.86 -4.36
N THR A 357 11.83 8.19 -4.50
CA THR A 357 10.70 8.99 -4.99
C THR A 357 10.23 8.53 -6.37
N GLN A 358 11.18 8.19 -7.24
CA GLN A 358 10.92 7.71 -8.59
C GLN A 358 10.18 6.36 -8.56
N GLY A 359 10.63 5.44 -7.71
CA GLY A 359 9.97 4.15 -7.55
C GLY A 359 8.53 4.28 -7.05
N ARG A 360 8.28 5.23 -6.15
CA ARG A 360 6.92 5.54 -5.67
C ARG A 360 6.04 6.21 -6.71
N ASN A 361 6.61 7.06 -7.55
CA ASN A 361 5.89 7.63 -8.68
C ASN A 361 5.43 6.53 -9.64
N VAL A 362 6.26 5.52 -9.88
CA VAL A 362 5.89 4.34 -10.67
C VAL A 362 4.78 3.54 -9.98
N THR A 363 4.96 3.13 -8.73
CA THR A 363 3.96 2.30 -8.03
C THR A 363 2.65 3.06 -7.80
N GLY A 364 2.71 4.36 -7.49
CA GLY A 364 1.55 5.23 -7.32
C GLY A 364 0.76 5.39 -8.62
N MET A 365 1.42 5.64 -9.75
CA MET A 365 0.75 5.75 -11.05
C MET A 365 0.16 4.41 -11.51
N TYR A 366 0.86 3.30 -11.30
CA TYR A 366 0.33 1.95 -11.55
C TYR A 366 -0.92 1.66 -10.70
N GLN A 367 -0.86 1.93 -9.39
CA GLN A 367 -2.00 1.75 -8.50
C GLN A 367 -3.17 2.66 -8.89
N ALA A 368 -2.88 3.90 -9.30
CA ALA A 368 -3.89 4.83 -9.79
C ALA A 368 -4.58 4.31 -11.05
N LEU A 369 -3.80 3.91 -12.06
CA LEU A 369 -4.29 3.29 -13.29
C LEU A 369 -5.18 2.08 -13.00
N SER A 370 -4.72 1.21 -12.11
CA SER A 370 -5.31 -0.11 -11.87
C SER A 370 -6.51 -0.10 -10.91
N LEU A 371 -6.53 0.82 -9.95
CA LEU A 371 -7.54 0.90 -8.87
C LEU A 371 -8.45 2.13 -9.01
N GLY A 372 -8.30 2.87 -10.11
CA GLY A 372 -9.09 4.03 -10.45
C GLY A 372 -8.90 5.17 -9.45
N ALA A 373 -7.66 5.66 -9.33
CA ALA A 373 -7.26 6.76 -8.44
C ALA A 373 -6.84 8.01 -9.17
N GLY A 374 -6.99 9.14 -8.48
CA GLY A 374 -6.70 10.47 -9.00
C GLY A 374 -7.25 10.62 -10.41
N TRP A 375 -6.34 10.78 -11.38
CA TRP A 375 -6.67 10.95 -12.79
C TRP A 375 -7.49 9.81 -13.40
N PHE A 376 -7.28 8.58 -12.92
CA PHE A 376 -8.00 7.39 -13.38
C PHE A 376 -9.27 7.11 -12.57
N SER A 377 -9.75 8.05 -11.75
CA SER A 377 -11.05 7.89 -11.09
C SER A 377 -12.19 8.25 -12.04
N PRO A 378 -13.09 7.31 -12.40
CA PRO A 378 -14.24 7.63 -13.23
C PRO A 378 -15.20 8.59 -12.53
N GLU A 379 -15.36 8.47 -11.20
CA GLU A 379 -16.22 9.37 -10.44
C GLU A 379 -15.66 10.80 -10.42
N LEU A 380 -14.33 10.99 -10.31
CA LEU A 380 -13.75 12.33 -10.38
C LEU A 380 -13.83 12.93 -11.78
N GLN A 381 -13.75 12.11 -12.85
CA GLN A 381 -14.00 12.57 -14.21
C GLN A 381 -15.48 12.93 -14.45
N LEU A 382 -16.42 12.17 -13.88
CA LEU A 382 -17.84 12.52 -13.86
C LEU A 382 -18.10 13.82 -13.07
N ALA A 383 -17.38 14.03 -11.97
CA ALA A 383 -17.47 15.26 -11.20
C ALA A 383 -17.04 16.46 -12.04
N ARG A 384 -15.92 16.35 -12.77
CA ARG A 384 -15.46 17.38 -13.71
C ARG A 384 -16.50 17.69 -14.78
N LEU A 385 -17.05 16.69 -15.46
CA LEU A 385 -18.11 16.91 -16.46
C LEU A 385 -19.32 17.65 -15.88
N ALA A 386 -19.70 17.33 -14.64
CA ALA A 386 -20.82 17.99 -13.96
C ALA A 386 -20.49 19.45 -13.60
N PHE A 387 -19.29 19.73 -13.09
CA PHE A 387 -18.85 21.09 -12.80
C PHE A 387 -18.72 21.94 -14.05
N ASP A 388 -18.15 21.39 -15.14
CA ASP A 388 -18.06 22.07 -16.44
C ASP A 388 -19.46 22.42 -17.00
N ALA A 389 -20.47 21.61 -16.70
CA ALA A 389 -21.87 21.87 -17.04
C ALA A 389 -22.61 22.81 -16.05
N GLY A 390 -21.95 23.26 -14.99
CA GLY A 390 -22.53 24.09 -13.92
C GLY A 390 -23.38 23.33 -12.89
N ASP A 391 -23.47 21.99 -12.97
CA ASP A 391 -24.18 21.14 -12.01
C ASP A 391 -23.29 20.79 -10.81
N ARG A 392 -23.15 21.76 -9.91
CA ARG A 392 -22.36 21.59 -8.68
C ARG A 392 -22.88 20.49 -7.76
N ALA A 393 -24.19 20.24 -7.74
CA ALA A 393 -24.78 19.22 -6.87
C ALA A 393 -24.40 17.81 -7.36
N ALA A 394 -24.45 17.57 -8.66
CA ALA A 394 -23.95 16.33 -9.24
C ALA A 394 -22.43 16.19 -9.09
N GLY A 395 -21.66 17.26 -9.32
CA GLY A 395 -20.21 17.26 -9.12
C GLY A 395 -19.82 16.87 -7.70
N ARG A 396 -20.43 17.50 -6.69
CA ARG A 396 -20.25 17.15 -5.27
C ARG A 396 -20.56 15.68 -4.99
N ARG A 397 -21.70 15.19 -5.49
CA ARG A 397 -22.11 13.79 -5.27
C ARG A 397 -21.06 12.81 -5.80
N GLN A 398 -20.52 13.06 -7.00
CA GLN A 398 -19.52 12.18 -7.59
C GLN A 398 -18.18 12.20 -6.83
N VAL A 399 -17.74 13.36 -6.35
CA VAL A 399 -16.56 13.45 -5.46
C VAL A 399 -16.77 12.59 -4.21
N LEU A 400 -17.93 12.71 -3.56
CA LEU A 400 -18.23 11.92 -2.36
C LEU A 400 -18.31 10.41 -2.65
N GLU A 401 -18.91 10.02 -3.77
CA GLU A 401 -19.00 8.61 -4.19
C GLU A 401 -17.61 7.98 -4.36
N HIS A 402 -16.67 8.71 -4.99
CA HIS A 402 -15.27 8.28 -5.12
C HIS A 402 -14.65 7.93 -3.76
N PHE A 403 -14.78 8.83 -2.80
CA PHE A 403 -14.18 8.68 -1.48
C PHE A 403 -14.91 7.64 -0.60
N GLN A 404 -16.21 7.45 -0.80
CA GLN A 404 -16.96 6.35 -0.21
C GLN A 404 -16.49 4.99 -0.76
N ARG A 405 -16.25 4.89 -2.07
CA ARG A 405 -15.65 3.69 -2.70
C ARG A 405 -14.28 3.38 -2.09
N ARG A 406 -13.43 4.40 -1.90
CA ARG A 406 -12.12 4.23 -1.23
C ARG A 406 -12.24 3.69 0.19
N ARG A 407 -13.15 4.26 0.97
CA ARG A 407 -13.44 3.80 2.33
C ARG A 407 -13.88 2.33 2.33
N LYS A 408 -14.82 1.97 1.45
CA LYS A 408 -15.34 0.59 1.35
C LYS A 408 -14.26 -0.42 0.94
N GLY A 409 -13.33 0.00 0.09
CA GLY A 409 -12.19 -0.82 -0.34
C GLY A 409 -10.99 -0.82 0.60
N SER A 410 -11.02 -0.05 1.70
CA SER A 410 -9.87 0.17 2.60
C SER A 410 -8.58 0.62 1.86
N GLN A 411 -8.73 1.38 0.77
CA GLN A 411 -7.63 1.81 -0.10
C GLN A 411 -7.05 3.16 0.34
N TRP A 412 -6.63 3.22 1.61
CA TRP A 412 -6.25 4.48 2.27
C TRP A 412 -4.96 5.09 1.73
N SER A 413 -4.05 4.27 1.20
CA SER A 413 -2.79 4.72 0.59
C SER A 413 -2.98 5.60 -0.66
N LEU A 414 -4.16 5.55 -1.29
CA LEU A 414 -4.47 6.31 -2.49
C LEU A 414 -5.23 7.61 -2.20
N VAL A 415 -5.70 7.82 -0.97
CA VAL A 415 -6.53 8.98 -0.62
C VAL A 415 -5.76 10.29 -0.80
N LEU A 416 -4.45 10.30 -0.52
CA LEU A 416 -3.61 11.47 -0.78
C LEU A 416 -3.56 11.82 -2.28
N TYR A 417 -3.27 10.83 -3.13
CA TYR A 417 -3.29 11.00 -4.58
C TYR A 417 -4.65 11.51 -5.08
N ASP A 418 -5.74 10.99 -4.52
CA ASP A 418 -7.09 11.42 -4.88
C ASP A 418 -7.37 12.87 -4.48
N VAL A 419 -6.94 13.30 -3.29
CA VAL A 419 -7.11 14.69 -2.81
C VAL A 419 -6.23 15.65 -3.61
N ASP A 420 -4.95 15.33 -3.82
CA ASP A 420 -4.05 16.14 -4.65
C ASP A 420 -4.61 16.30 -6.07
N PHE A 421 -5.18 15.23 -6.60
CA PHE A 421 -5.84 15.28 -7.90
C PHE A 421 -7.11 16.13 -7.88
N CYS A 422 -7.96 16.03 -6.85
CA CYS A 422 -9.14 16.89 -6.72
C CYS A 422 -8.76 18.37 -6.64
N GLU A 423 -7.75 18.71 -5.83
CA GLU A 423 -7.23 20.08 -5.71
C GLU A 423 -6.68 20.58 -7.06
N GLY A 424 -5.99 19.72 -7.83
CA GLY A 424 -5.42 20.09 -9.12
C GLY A 424 -6.40 20.11 -10.29
N LEU A 425 -7.34 19.16 -10.36
CA LEU A 425 -8.28 18.99 -11.47
C LEU A 425 -9.54 19.83 -11.29
N LEU A 426 -10.15 19.76 -10.11
CA LEU A 426 -11.45 20.36 -9.82
C LEU A 426 -11.30 21.77 -9.21
N GLY A 427 -10.12 22.09 -8.65
CA GLY A 427 -9.74 23.42 -8.20
C GLY A 427 -10.77 24.05 -7.25
N ASP A 428 -11.23 25.25 -7.61
CA ASP A 428 -12.16 26.05 -6.81
C ASP A 428 -13.49 25.33 -6.53
N ASP A 429 -13.96 24.45 -7.41
CA ASP A 429 -15.20 23.70 -7.19
C ASP A 429 -15.03 22.65 -6.08
N PHE A 430 -13.85 22.04 -5.96
CA PHE A 430 -13.54 21.14 -4.83
C PHE A 430 -13.41 21.91 -3.52
N THR A 431 -12.70 23.05 -3.52
CA THR A 431 -12.63 23.94 -2.35
C THR A 431 -14.00 24.51 -1.96
N ALA A 432 -14.92 24.68 -2.91
CA ALA A 432 -16.28 25.13 -2.64
C ALA A 432 -17.16 24.11 -1.90
N LEU A 433 -16.80 22.83 -1.90
CA LEU A 433 -17.56 21.81 -1.16
C LEU A 433 -17.58 22.12 0.35
N PHE A 434 -16.49 22.67 0.88
CA PHE A 434 -16.43 23.17 2.24
C PHE A 434 -15.37 24.25 2.41
N PRO A 435 -15.75 25.53 2.30
CA PRO A 435 -14.78 26.61 2.38
C PRO A 435 -14.19 26.85 3.76
N GLU A 436 -14.86 26.37 4.82
CA GLU A 436 -14.52 26.66 6.22
C GLU A 436 -13.60 25.59 6.82
N VAL A 437 -12.85 24.87 5.97
CA VAL A 437 -11.98 23.75 6.38
C VAL A 437 -10.92 24.16 7.40
N SER A 438 -10.54 25.45 7.44
CA SER A 438 -9.61 25.99 8.43
C SER A 438 -10.09 25.85 9.87
N TYR A 439 -11.39 25.67 10.10
CA TYR A 439 -12.01 25.48 11.41
C TYR A 439 -12.05 24.00 11.86
N LEU A 440 -11.38 23.13 11.13
CA LEU A 440 -11.06 21.77 11.56
C LEU A 440 -9.57 21.70 11.89
N ASP A 441 -9.23 21.24 13.08
CA ASP A 441 -7.85 21.12 13.54
C ASP A 441 -7.51 19.71 13.94
N LEU A 442 -6.38 19.23 13.41
CA LEU A 442 -5.78 17.98 13.84
C LEU A 442 -4.99 18.23 15.14
N VAL A 443 -5.31 17.46 16.17
CA VAL A 443 -4.58 17.45 17.44
C VAL A 443 -3.98 16.05 17.61
N ILE A 444 -2.65 15.99 17.79
CA ILE A 444 -1.94 14.75 18.12
C ILE A 444 -1.20 14.98 19.42
N GLU A 445 -1.53 14.20 20.43
CA GLU A 445 -0.96 14.35 21.76
C GLU A 445 -0.75 12.99 22.43
N PRO A 446 0.15 12.86 23.42
CA PRO A 446 0.26 11.63 24.19
C PRO A 446 -1.06 11.28 24.88
N THR A 447 -1.41 10.00 24.89
CA THR A 447 -2.51 9.52 25.76
C THR A 447 -2.21 9.87 27.22
N THR A 448 -3.24 10.10 28.03
CA THR A 448 -3.09 10.44 29.46
C THR A 448 -2.28 9.39 30.21
N LEU A 449 -2.52 8.10 29.91
CA LEU A 449 -1.76 6.99 30.48
C LEU A 449 -0.29 7.01 30.03
N SER A 450 -0.03 7.22 28.73
CA SER A 450 1.35 7.31 28.23
C SER A 450 2.11 8.50 28.83
N SER A 451 1.44 9.65 29.04
CA SER A 451 2.06 10.79 29.72
C SER A 451 2.46 10.47 31.17
N LEU A 452 1.65 9.69 31.89
CA LEU A 452 1.95 9.25 33.26
C LEU A 452 3.08 8.21 33.29
N VAL A 453 3.02 7.20 32.42
CA VAL A 453 4.00 6.11 32.34
C VAL A 453 5.36 6.63 31.88
N SER A 454 5.41 7.49 30.85
CA SER A 454 6.67 8.09 30.38
C SER A 454 7.29 9.02 31.43
N GLY A 455 6.47 9.76 32.19
CA GLY A 455 6.92 10.56 33.33
C GLY A 455 7.57 9.69 34.43
N ALA A 456 6.94 8.56 34.77
CA ALA A 456 7.47 7.61 35.75
C ALA A 456 8.73 6.88 35.24
N ALA A 457 8.77 6.45 33.99
CA ALA A 457 9.91 5.74 33.40
C ALA A 457 11.16 6.63 33.30
N ARG A 458 11.00 7.92 32.94
CA ARG A 458 12.09 8.91 32.96
C ARG A 458 12.72 9.08 34.34
N LEU A 459 11.94 8.95 35.42
CA LEU A 459 12.47 9.04 36.79
C LEU A 459 13.34 7.83 37.17
N VAL A 460 13.21 6.70 36.46
CA VAL A 460 13.94 5.45 36.71
C VAL A 460 14.96 5.14 35.59
N GLY A 461 15.13 6.04 34.61
CA GLY A 461 16.06 5.85 33.49
C GLY A 461 15.65 4.75 32.51
N GLN A 462 14.34 4.47 32.41
CA GLN A 462 13.79 3.51 31.44
C GLN A 462 13.10 4.24 30.28
N ASP A 463 13.25 3.68 29.08
CA ASP A 463 12.49 4.11 27.91
C ASP A 463 11.11 3.44 27.92
N ALA A 464 10.04 4.25 27.90
CA ALA A 464 8.67 3.78 27.75
C ALA A 464 8.15 4.21 26.38
N GLU A 465 7.53 3.28 25.66
CA GLU A 465 6.97 3.55 24.35
C GLU A 465 5.85 4.61 24.47
N ARG A 466 6.01 5.72 23.74
CA ARG A 466 5.06 6.83 23.73
C ARG A 466 3.87 6.45 22.86
N VAL A 467 2.66 6.52 23.41
CA VAL A 467 1.42 6.26 22.68
C VAL A 467 0.73 7.59 22.42
N LEU A 468 0.62 7.96 21.15
CA LEU A 468 -0.08 9.17 20.71
C LEU A 468 -1.55 8.85 20.42
N GLU A 469 -2.42 9.83 20.65
CA GLU A 469 -3.83 9.82 20.30
C GLU A 469 -4.11 10.95 19.31
N ALA A 470 -4.91 10.66 18.28
CA ALA A 470 -5.34 11.65 17.31
C ALA A 470 -6.78 12.09 17.58
N LYS A 471 -6.98 13.41 17.54
CA LYS A 471 -8.26 14.07 17.75
C LYS A 471 -8.51 15.11 16.66
N VAL A 472 -9.77 15.40 16.41
CA VAL A 472 -10.19 16.51 15.55
C VAL A 472 -11.01 17.47 16.39
N THR A 473 -10.58 18.73 16.43
CA THR A 473 -11.39 19.83 16.98
C THR A 473 -12.18 20.45 15.85
N ASN A 474 -13.50 20.44 15.96
CA ASN A 474 -14.38 21.11 15.01
C ASN A 474 -14.87 22.41 15.61
N ARG A 475 -14.35 23.53 15.12
CA ARG A 475 -14.75 24.90 15.51
C ARG A 475 -15.88 25.47 14.65
N SER A 476 -16.36 24.71 13.66
CA SER A 476 -17.50 25.11 12.83
C SER A 476 -18.84 24.89 13.56
N ASP A 477 -19.91 25.51 13.05
CA ASP A 477 -21.29 25.27 13.48
C ASP A 477 -21.94 24.07 12.77
N ARG A 478 -21.19 23.31 11.97
CA ARG A 478 -21.68 22.17 11.23
C ARG A 478 -21.16 20.88 11.85
N SER A 479 -22.08 19.95 12.12
CA SER A 479 -21.69 18.58 12.48
C SER A 479 -21.38 17.79 11.21
N LEU A 480 -20.34 16.95 11.28
CA LEU A 480 -19.92 16.12 10.17
C LEU A 480 -20.21 14.66 10.47
N ALA A 481 -21.05 13.99 9.68
CA ALA A 481 -21.44 12.61 9.92
C ALA A 481 -20.43 11.61 9.34
N ASN A 482 -20.38 10.42 9.95
CA ASN A 482 -19.67 9.25 9.43
C ASN A 482 -18.20 9.57 9.09
N ALA A 483 -17.44 10.00 10.09
CA ALA A 483 -16.13 10.59 9.93
C ALA A 483 -15.01 9.54 10.04
N ALA A 484 -14.14 9.44 9.03
CA ALA A 484 -12.91 8.64 9.09
C ALA A 484 -11.71 9.56 8.96
N LEU A 485 -10.76 9.37 9.87
CA LEU A 485 -9.52 10.12 9.90
C LEU A 485 -8.40 9.25 9.34
N VAL A 486 -7.74 9.74 8.30
CA VAL A 486 -6.58 9.10 7.68
C VAL A 486 -5.37 9.98 7.96
N LEU A 487 -4.52 9.56 8.88
CA LEU A 487 -3.27 10.26 9.17
C LEU A 487 -2.28 10.03 8.03
N CYS A 488 -1.58 11.09 7.66
CA CYS A 488 -0.52 11.09 6.67
C CYS A 488 0.79 11.29 7.44
N LEU A 489 1.39 10.17 7.84
CA LEU A 489 2.53 10.10 8.73
C LEU A 489 3.83 10.14 7.94
N ARG A 490 4.78 10.95 8.38
CA ARG A 490 6.15 10.96 7.89
C ARG A 490 7.07 10.55 9.02
N VAL A 491 8.01 9.64 8.76
CA VAL A 491 9.06 9.26 9.71
C VAL A 491 10.43 9.78 9.25
N THR A 492 11.41 9.73 10.15
CA THR A 492 12.82 10.00 9.84
C THR A 492 13.27 9.20 8.62
N ASP A 493 14.06 9.82 7.74
CA ASP A 493 14.56 9.28 6.46
C ASP A 493 13.56 9.20 5.31
N MET A 494 12.30 9.61 5.49
CA MET A 494 11.36 9.81 4.38
C MET A 494 11.57 11.16 3.68
N HIS A 495 11.32 11.19 2.38
CA HIS A 495 11.30 12.43 1.59
C HIS A 495 10.24 13.41 2.16
N PRO A 496 10.43 14.75 2.09
CA PRO A 496 9.46 15.71 2.63
C PRO A 496 8.03 15.57 2.09
N ASP A 497 7.89 15.20 0.82
CA ASP A 497 6.59 15.01 0.15
C ASP A 497 6.04 13.59 0.27
N ASP A 498 6.68 12.74 1.08
CA ASP A 498 6.31 11.34 1.25
C ASP A 498 5.57 11.10 2.57
N TYR A 499 4.52 10.28 2.48
CA TYR A 499 3.63 9.99 3.59
C TYR A 499 3.21 8.52 3.57
N SER A 500 3.24 7.89 4.74
CA SER A 500 2.55 6.65 5.02
C SER A 500 1.15 6.97 5.55
N THR A 501 0.13 6.31 5.02
CA THR A 501 -1.25 6.55 5.42
C THR A 501 -1.69 5.58 6.49
N LEU A 502 -2.27 6.08 7.57
CA LEU A 502 -2.88 5.29 8.64
C LEU A 502 -4.34 5.70 8.82
N ALA A 503 -5.27 4.81 8.51
CA ALA A 503 -6.68 5.02 8.82
C ALA A 503 -6.98 4.66 10.27
N LEU A 504 -7.65 5.57 10.98
CA LEU A 504 -8.12 5.36 12.35
C LEU A 504 -9.59 4.91 12.37
N PRO A 505 -10.08 4.37 13.51
CA PRO A 505 -11.48 4.01 13.68
C PRO A 505 -12.44 5.13 13.25
N THR A 506 -13.44 4.75 12.45
CA THR A 506 -14.48 5.69 12.00
C THR A 506 -15.38 6.08 13.16
N GLN A 507 -15.65 7.38 13.30
CA GLN A 507 -16.53 7.95 14.30
C GLN A 507 -17.91 8.24 13.71
N PRO A 508 -19.02 8.06 14.45
CA PRO A 508 -20.36 8.34 13.95
C PRO A 508 -20.54 9.79 13.51
N ALA A 509 -19.87 10.73 14.18
CA ALA A 509 -19.84 12.13 13.81
C ALA A 509 -18.63 12.85 14.42
N VAL A 510 -18.29 14.00 13.86
CA VAL A 510 -17.52 15.07 14.50
C VAL A 510 -18.50 16.22 14.76
N PRO A 511 -19.10 16.32 15.97
CA PRO A 511 -20.10 17.33 16.26
C PRO A 511 -19.57 18.75 16.14
N ALA A 512 -20.45 19.69 15.85
CA ALA A 512 -20.13 21.12 15.84
C ALA A 512 -19.54 21.56 17.19
N ARG A 513 -18.55 22.46 17.15
CA ARG A 513 -17.93 23.08 18.34
C ARG A 513 -17.46 22.09 19.41
N THR A 514 -17.00 20.92 18.97
CA THR A 514 -16.64 19.81 19.85
C THR A 514 -15.34 19.15 19.38
N GLN A 515 -14.60 18.56 20.31
CA GLN A 515 -13.45 17.72 20.02
C GLN A 515 -13.85 16.24 19.97
N THR A 516 -13.42 15.53 18.93
CA THR A 516 -13.70 14.10 18.73
C THR A 516 -12.40 13.31 18.72
N VAL A 517 -12.35 12.22 19.48
CA VAL A 517 -11.20 11.31 19.57
C VAL A 517 -11.36 10.18 18.56
N PHE A 518 -10.33 9.92 17.75
CA PHE A 518 -10.34 8.85 16.75
C PHE A 518 -9.62 7.59 17.21
N GLY A 519 -8.63 7.72 18.09
CA GLY A 519 -7.91 6.60 18.69
C GLY A 519 -6.40 6.76 18.66
N ALA A 520 -5.70 5.68 19.03
CA ALA A 520 -4.25 5.64 19.11
C ALA A 520 -3.59 5.63 17.73
N VAL A 521 -2.44 6.29 17.62
CA VAL A 521 -1.61 6.30 16.42
C VAL A 521 -0.63 5.12 16.48
N GLU A 522 -0.83 4.14 15.60
CA GLU A 522 0.05 2.99 15.46
C GLU A 522 0.77 3.02 14.12
N LEU A 523 2.10 2.91 14.14
CA LEU A 523 2.88 2.87 12.90
C LEU A 523 2.57 1.61 12.09
N ASP A 524 2.61 1.78 10.77
CA ASP A 524 2.47 0.70 9.80
C ASP A 524 3.48 -0.44 10.08
N PRO A 525 3.07 -1.73 10.00
CA PRO A 525 3.96 -2.87 10.23
C PRO A 525 5.23 -2.87 9.39
N ALA A 526 5.20 -2.36 8.15
CA ALA A 526 6.38 -2.26 7.30
C ALA A 526 7.37 -1.20 7.81
N LEU A 527 6.89 -0.11 8.41
CA LEU A 527 7.76 0.87 9.09
C LEU A 527 8.34 0.28 10.38
N ARG A 528 7.53 -0.43 11.18
CA ARG A 528 8.00 -1.14 12.38
C ARG A 528 9.04 -2.21 12.06
N ALA A 529 8.87 -2.95 10.97
CA ALA A 529 9.84 -3.94 10.49
C ALA A 529 11.20 -3.32 10.12
N ARG A 530 11.23 -2.01 9.80
CA ARG A 530 12.45 -1.23 9.57
C ARG A 530 13.03 -0.63 10.87
N GLY A 531 12.48 -0.99 12.02
CA GLY A 531 12.88 -0.48 13.33
C GLY A 531 12.39 0.93 13.64
N LYS A 532 11.40 1.45 12.90
CA LYS A 532 10.85 2.80 13.14
C LYS A 532 9.85 2.79 14.30
N THR A 533 9.91 3.81 15.15
CA THR A 533 9.03 3.99 16.31
C THR A 533 8.27 5.33 16.23
N ILE A 534 7.31 5.54 17.13
CA ILE A 534 6.53 6.79 17.21
C ILE A 534 7.45 8.02 17.42
N ASP A 535 8.61 7.85 18.04
CA ASP A 535 9.60 8.92 18.22
C ASP A 535 10.29 9.33 16.92
N ASP A 536 10.24 8.49 15.87
CA ASP A 536 10.71 8.82 14.53
C ASP A 536 9.71 9.68 13.74
N LEU A 537 8.52 9.95 14.27
CA LEU A 537 7.54 10.78 13.56
C LEU A 537 8.05 12.21 13.38
N VAL A 538 8.07 12.65 12.13
CA VAL A 538 8.47 14.01 11.78
C VAL A 538 7.24 14.90 11.81
N GLU A 539 7.15 15.72 12.86
CA GLU A 539 6.16 16.78 12.93
C GLU A 539 6.39 17.86 11.87
N PRO A 540 5.33 18.53 11.41
CA PRO A 540 3.93 18.32 11.79
C PRO A 540 3.22 17.26 10.95
N VAL A 541 2.28 16.57 11.59
CA VAL A 541 1.44 15.53 10.97
C VAL A 541 0.26 16.18 10.26
N ARG A 542 -0.13 15.58 9.12
CA ARG A 542 -1.29 15.98 8.32
C ARG A 542 -2.32 14.86 8.35
N ALA A 543 -3.57 15.17 8.05
CA ALA A 543 -4.58 14.12 7.90
C ALA A 543 -5.61 14.47 6.84
N ILE A 544 -6.26 13.44 6.32
CA ILE A 544 -7.47 13.56 5.52
C ILE A 544 -8.66 13.11 6.37
N LEU A 545 -9.66 13.97 6.51
CA LEU A 545 -10.92 13.66 7.16
C LEU A 545 -11.99 13.42 6.08
N LEU A 546 -12.55 12.23 6.05
CA LEU A 546 -13.61 11.85 5.11
C LEU A 546 -14.94 11.76 5.85
N THR A 547 -15.95 12.51 5.39
CA THR A 547 -17.29 12.55 6.00
C THR A 547 -18.37 12.46 4.92
N ASP A 548 -19.64 12.32 5.31
CA ASP A 548 -20.75 12.31 4.34
C ASP A 548 -20.96 13.69 3.69
N GLU A 549 -20.42 14.75 4.28
CA GLU A 549 -20.56 16.13 3.81
C GLU A 549 -19.47 16.54 2.81
N ALA A 550 -18.22 16.18 3.09
CA ALA A 550 -17.06 16.57 2.29
C ALA A 550 -15.80 15.77 2.69
N VAL A 551 -14.74 15.96 1.92
CA VAL A 551 -13.41 15.43 2.21
C VAL A 551 -12.47 16.59 2.45
N PHE A 552 -11.76 16.54 3.57
CA PHE A 552 -10.98 17.64 4.07
C PHE A 552 -9.54 17.22 4.23
N ARG A 553 -8.63 18.07 3.78
CA ARG A 553 -7.29 18.06 4.32
C ARG A 553 -7.28 18.89 5.60
N ILE A 554 -6.96 18.25 6.71
CA ILE A 554 -6.86 18.90 8.01
C ILE A 554 -5.41 18.86 8.49
N ASP A 555 -5.00 19.99 9.04
CA ASP A 555 -3.65 20.20 9.54
C ASP A 555 -3.72 20.71 10.99
N SER A 556 -2.63 20.57 11.74
CA SER A 556 -2.52 21.20 13.05
C SER A 556 -2.39 22.72 12.94
N VAL A 557 -2.83 23.45 13.98
CA VAL A 557 -2.70 24.92 14.05
C VAL A 557 -1.24 25.36 13.83
N ARG A 558 -0.29 24.65 14.43
CA ARG A 558 1.14 24.89 14.25
C ARG A 558 1.57 24.79 12.78
N PHE A 559 1.14 23.76 12.06
CA PHE A 559 1.48 23.64 10.64
C PHE A 559 0.87 24.76 9.80
N LYS A 560 -0.39 25.12 10.08
CA LYS A 560 -1.05 26.27 9.41
C LYS A 560 -0.22 27.53 9.60
N ASN A 561 0.27 27.79 10.81
CA ASN A 561 1.14 28.93 11.10
C ASN A 561 2.49 28.86 10.39
N ASP A 562 3.19 27.72 10.48
CA ASP A 562 4.50 27.51 9.83
C ASP A 562 4.40 27.68 8.30
N ARG A 563 3.27 27.31 7.70
CA ARG A 563 3.01 27.55 6.27
C ARG A 563 2.83 29.04 5.97
N ILE A 564 2.06 29.75 6.79
CA ILE A 564 1.86 31.20 6.63
C ILE A 564 3.20 31.93 6.78
N GLU A 565 4.03 31.56 7.76
CA GLU A 565 5.32 32.19 8.00
C GLU A 565 6.32 31.95 6.87
N ARG A 566 6.44 30.70 6.40
CA ARG A 566 7.27 30.39 5.22
C ARG A 566 6.82 31.17 4.00
N TYR A 567 5.52 31.18 3.74
CA TYR A 567 4.96 31.91 2.60
C TYR A 567 5.26 33.42 2.69
N LEU A 568 5.11 34.03 3.87
CA LEU A 568 5.41 35.45 4.08
C LEU A 568 6.91 35.76 3.95
N ALA A 569 7.78 34.84 4.39
CA ALA A 569 9.22 34.99 4.23
C ALA A 569 9.67 34.90 2.76
N GLU A 570 9.08 33.97 2.00
CA GLU A 570 9.39 33.75 0.57
C GLU A 570 8.81 34.86 -0.33
N ASN A 571 7.59 35.32 -0.05
CA ASN A 571 6.87 36.28 -0.90
C ASN A 571 6.88 37.73 -0.38
N GLY A 572 7.57 38.00 0.73
CA GLY A 572 7.69 39.33 1.35
C GLY A 572 8.40 40.41 0.51
N THR A 573 8.81 40.10 -0.73
CA THR A 573 9.56 41.02 -1.62
C THR A 573 8.75 41.60 -2.80
N GLY A 574 7.41 41.52 -2.78
CA GLY A 574 6.58 42.44 -3.57
C GLY A 574 6.03 41.92 -4.90
N VAL A 575 5.84 40.61 -5.06
CA VAL A 575 4.92 40.11 -6.10
C VAL A 575 3.52 40.04 -5.50
N PRO A 576 2.55 40.86 -5.94
CA PRO A 576 1.18 40.71 -5.51
C PRO A 576 0.68 39.36 -6.00
N VAL A 577 0.38 38.46 -5.08
CA VAL A 577 -0.31 37.23 -5.43
C VAL A 577 -1.73 37.61 -5.82
N SER A 578 -2.09 37.31 -7.07
CA SER A 578 -3.48 37.41 -7.52
C SER A 578 -4.30 36.52 -6.62
N LEU A 579 -5.15 37.12 -5.80
CA LEU A 579 -6.17 36.38 -5.07
C LEU A 579 -7.06 35.66 -6.11
N SER A 580 -7.61 34.50 -5.75
CA SER A 580 -8.69 33.96 -6.57
C SER A 580 -9.86 34.97 -6.54
N ALA A 581 -10.62 35.07 -7.62
CA ALA A 581 -11.77 35.99 -7.70
C ALA A 581 -12.73 35.79 -6.50
N ARG A 582 -12.79 34.57 -5.95
CA ARG A 582 -13.55 34.24 -4.74
C ARG A 582 -12.99 34.89 -3.48
N LEU A 583 -11.67 34.86 -3.27
CA LEU A 583 -11.03 35.48 -2.12
C LEU A 583 -11.13 37.01 -2.19
N GLU A 584 -11.02 37.60 -3.38
CA GLU A 584 -11.28 39.04 -3.57
C GLU A 584 -12.71 39.40 -3.18
N GLN A 585 -13.69 38.63 -3.66
CA GLN A 585 -15.09 38.82 -3.27
C GLN A 585 -15.30 38.65 -1.76
N ALA A 586 -14.61 37.69 -1.12
CA ALA A 586 -14.69 37.50 0.32
C ALA A 586 -14.17 38.74 1.07
N VAL A 587 -13.00 39.29 0.68
CA VAL A 587 -12.45 40.50 1.28
C VAL A 587 -13.39 41.69 1.13
N GLU A 588 -13.97 41.89 -0.06
CA GLU A 588 -14.91 42.99 -0.29
C GLU A 588 -16.21 42.83 0.51
N ARG A 589 -16.71 41.60 0.68
CA ARG A 589 -17.86 41.33 1.58
C ARG A 589 -17.52 41.59 3.05
N VAL A 590 -16.31 41.23 3.49
CA VAL A 590 -15.85 41.54 4.86
C VAL A 590 -15.79 43.06 5.06
N ARG A 591 -15.29 43.81 4.08
CA ARG A 591 -15.26 45.29 4.11
C ARG A 591 -16.67 45.88 4.13
N ALA A 592 -17.59 45.35 3.33
CA ALA A 592 -18.99 45.76 3.34
C ALA A 592 -19.69 45.45 4.68
N GLY A 593 -19.28 44.38 5.35
CA GLY A 593 -19.79 43.96 6.67
C GLY A 593 -19.20 44.72 7.87
N ARG A 594 -18.46 45.82 7.65
CA ARG A 594 -17.80 46.62 8.70
C ARG A 594 -18.71 46.96 9.88
N ASP A 595 -19.95 47.39 9.59
CA ASP A 595 -20.88 47.88 10.62
C ASP A 595 -21.44 46.75 11.51
N ALA A 596 -21.31 45.49 11.09
CA ALA A 596 -21.72 44.34 11.88
C ALA A 596 -20.64 43.84 12.85
N MET A 597 -19.40 44.33 12.71
CA MET A 597 -18.26 43.93 13.54
C MET A 597 -18.35 44.53 14.93
N LYS A 598 -18.00 43.74 15.96
CA LYS A 598 -18.06 44.18 17.36
C LYS A 598 -16.82 43.74 18.13
N LEU A 599 -16.42 44.57 19.09
CA LEU A 599 -15.41 44.26 20.08
C LEU A 599 -15.95 44.60 21.47
N GLU A 600 -16.05 43.58 22.31
CA GLU A 600 -16.50 43.68 23.70
C GLU A 600 -15.37 43.28 24.63
N LEU A 601 -15.08 44.15 25.61
CA LEU A 601 -14.00 43.94 26.58
C LEU A 601 -14.59 43.74 27.96
N SER A 602 -14.25 42.62 28.60
CA SER A 602 -14.51 42.36 30.02
C SER A 602 -13.19 42.23 30.80
N ALA A 603 -13.29 42.07 32.11
CA ALA A 603 -12.13 41.87 33.00
C ALA A 603 -11.39 40.55 32.75
N THR A 604 -12.07 39.56 32.18
CA THR A 604 -11.56 38.19 32.04
C THR A 604 -11.49 37.72 30.60
N GLU A 605 -12.30 38.31 29.72
CA GLU A 605 -12.55 37.83 28.37
C GLU A 605 -12.66 39.00 27.38
N TRP A 606 -12.01 38.89 26.23
CA TRP A 606 -12.20 39.81 25.11
C TRP A 606 -12.92 39.07 23.98
N ARG A 607 -14.07 39.59 23.57
CA ARG A 607 -14.91 38.97 22.54
C ARG A 607 -14.94 39.84 21.29
N VAL A 608 -14.61 39.26 20.14
CA VAL A 608 -14.67 39.91 18.83
C VAL A 608 -15.65 39.16 17.94
N GLU A 609 -16.58 39.88 17.32
CA GLU A 609 -17.50 39.31 16.34
C GLU A 609 -17.18 39.88 14.95
N LEU A 610 -16.94 38.98 13.98
CA LEU A 610 -16.62 39.30 12.60
C LEU A 610 -17.62 38.63 11.64
N PRO A 611 -17.79 39.13 10.39
CA PRO A 611 -18.59 38.46 9.37
C PRO A 611 -18.08 37.05 9.06
N ARG A 612 -18.99 36.10 8.78
CA ARG A 612 -18.63 34.72 8.43
C ARG A 612 -17.66 34.63 7.24
N GLU A 613 -17.72 35.58 6.32
CA GLU A 613 -16.84 35.62 5.15
C GLU A 613 -15.35 35.67 5.49
N VAL A 614 -14.98 36.13 6.69
CA VAL A 614 -13.60 36.06 7.20
C VAL A 614 -13.12 34.60 7.25
N ALA A 615 -14.01 33.64 7.49
CA ALA A 615 -13.69 32.21 7.50
C ALA A 615 -13.19 31.70 6.15
N LEU A 616 -13.65 32.29 5.04
CA LEU A 616 -13.23 31.92 3.68
C LEU A 616 -11.75 32.22 3.43
N LEU A 617 -11.15 33.11 4.22
CA LEU A 617 -9.73 33.44 4.14
C LEU A 617 -8.84 32.38 4.80
N GLY A 618 -9.44 31.39 5.47
CA GLY A 618 -8.71 30.38 6.26
C GLY A 618 -7.77 30.96 7.32
N PRO A 619 -8.20 31.92 8.15
CA PRO A 619 -7.26 32.69 8.95
C PRO A 619 -6.83 31.99 10.24
N LEU A 620 -5.64 32.34 10.71
CA LEU A 620 -5.24 32.28 12.12
C LEU A 620 -5.30 33.69 12.72
N PHE A 621 -5.92 33.83 13.87
CA PHE A 621 -6.16 35.13 14.47
C PHE A 621 -5.04 35.57 15.41
N ARG A 622 -4.75 36.86 15.36
CA ARG A 622 -3.85 37.54 16.28
C ARG A 622 -4.50 38.80 16.81
N LEU A 623 -4.42 39.01 18.11
CA LEU A 623 -4.83 40.25 18.77
C LEU A 623 -3.59 41.04 19.20
N GLU A 624 -3.55 42.31 18.84
CA GLU A 624 -2.47 43.24 19.21
C GLU A 624 -3.10 44.49 19.86
N HIS A 625 -2.58 44.91 21.01
CA HIS A 625 -2.98 46.16 21.66
C HIS A 625 -1.83 46.68 22.55
N ASP A 626 -1.61 48.00 22.59
CA ASP A 626 -0.59 48.64 23.44
C ASP A 626 0.80 47.95 23.44
N GLY A 627 1.21 47.39 22.29
CA GLY A 627 2.48 46.64 22.13
C GLY A 627 2.49 45.22 22.68
N LYS A 628 1.37 44.73 23.25
CA LYS A 628 1.15 43.32 23.60
C LYS A 628 0.52 42.55 22.45
N ARG A 629 0.75 41.24 22.43
CA ARG A 629 0.28 40.32 21.38
C ARG A 629 -0.21 39.01 22.00
N LEU A 630 -1.34 38.53 21.48
CA LEU A 630 -1.85 37.17 21.66
C LEU A 630 -2.01 36.55 20.27
N ASP A 631 -1.50 35.34 20.08
CA ASP A 631 -1.51 34.67 18.78
C ASP A 631 -2.09 33.27 18.91
N GLU A 632 -3.17 32.98 18.18
CA GLU A 632 -3.84 31.67 18.18
C GLU A 632 -2.86 30.50 17.97
N ALA A 633 -1.80 30.71 17.17
CA ALA A 633 -0.82 29.68 16.88
C ALA A 633 0.20 29.44 17.99
N LEU A 634 0.52 30.47 18.77
CA LEU A 634 1.58 30.43 19.79
C LEU A 634 1.03 30.27 21.20
N ASP A 635 -0.20 30.69 21.42
CA ASP A 635 -0.91 30.66 22.70
C ASP A 635 -2.19 29.78 22.59
N PRO A 636 -2.08 28.49 22.18
CA PRO A 636 -3.24 27.62 22.02
C PRO A 636 -3.94 27.41 23.36
N GLY A 637 -5.23 27.74 23.42
CA GLY A 637 -6.06 27.72 24.64
C GLY A 637 -6.35 29.10 25.24
N ASP A 638 -5.54 30.12 24.93
CA ASP A 638 -5.83 31.53 25.29
C ASP A 638 -6.63 32.23 24.18
N VAL A 639 -6.80 31.59 23.03
CA VAL A 639 -7.61 32.06 21.90
C VAL A 639 -8.55 30.95 21.47
N GLU A 640 -9.84 31.20 21.56
CA GLU A 640 -10.89 30.38 20.98
C GLU A 640 -11.55 31.14 19.83
N ASN A 641 -11.85 30.46 18.74
CA ASN A 641 -12.64 31.04 17.67
C ASN A 641 -13.55 30.00 17.04
N VAL A 642 -14.81 30.36 16.89
CA VAL A 642 -15.85 29.45 16.42
C VAL A 642 -16.72 30.13 15.38
N LEU A 643 -17.34 29.31 14.53
CA LEU A 643 -18.41 29.76 13.65
C LEU A 643 -19.75 29.72 14.39
N GLU A 644 -20.46 30.86 14.37
CA GLU A 644 -21.79 31.01 14.95
C GLU A 644 -22.77 31.65 13.96
N GLY A 645 -23.43 30.82 13.14
CA GLY A 645 -24.36 31.32 12.14
C GLY A 645 -23.64 32.25 11.17
N GLU A 646 -24.08 33.49 11.04
CA GLU A 646 -23.48 34.46 10.11
C GLU A 646 -22.23 35.17 10.66
N ARG A 647 -21.63 34.68 11.76
CA ARG A 647 -20.49 35.31 12.42
C ARG A 647 -19.34 34.35 12.71
N VAL A 648 -18.13 34.89 12.69
CA VAL A 648 -16.97 34.34 13.40
C VAL A 648 -16.90 35.01 14.76
N VAL A 649 -16.88 34.22 15.83
CA VAL A 649 -16.72 34.73 17.19
C VAL A 649 -15.33 34.34 17.68
N LEU A 650 -14.55 35.34 18.10
CA LEU A 650 -13.23 35.17 18.71
C LEU A 650 -13.35 35.50 20.19
N THR A 651 -12.83 34.64 21.05
CA THR A 651 -12.68 34.83 22.48
C THR A 651 -11.20 34.75 22.82
N PHE A 652 -10.68 35.76 23.51
CA PHE A 652 -9.31 35.76 24.02
C PHE A 652 -9.34 35.66 25.55
N ASP A 653 -8.98 34.49 26.05
CA ASP A 653 -8.99 34.11 27.46
C ASP A 653 -7.64 34.43 28.09
N ARG A 654 -7.49 35.68 28.51
CA ARG A 654 -6.51 36.09 29.51
C ARG A 654 -7.01 37.38 30.16
N ALA A 655 -6.71 37.53 31.45
CA ALA A 655 -6.78 38.83 32.13
C ALA A 655 -5.67 39.74 31.59
N ILE A 656 -5.76 40.15 30.33
CA ILE A 656 -4.81 41.10 29.71
C ILE A 656 -5.04 42.50 30.31
N TRP A 657 -6.23 42.70 30.87
CA TRP A 657 -6.72 43.91 31.51
C TRP A 657 -7.11 43.59 32.96
N SER A 658 -6.42 44.19 33.92
CA SER A 658 -6.80 44.13 35.33
C SER A 658 -7.82 45.23 35.64
N VAL A 659 -8.78 44.91 36.52
CA VAL A 659 -9.80 45.87 37.00
C VAL A 659 -9.11 47.15 37.49
N GLY A 660 -9.37 48.27 36.80
CA GLY A 660 -8.78 49.58 37.12
C GLY A 660 -7.73 50.10 36.12
N GLN A 661 -7.29 49.29 35.15
CA GLN A 661 -6.47 49.80 34.03
C GLN A 661 -7.32 50.59 33.02
N LYS A 662 -6.72 51.55 32.31
CA LYS A 662 -7.41 52.28 31.23
C LYS A 662 -7.66 51.32 30.06
N LYS A 663 -8.85 51.35 29.46
CA LYS A 663 -9.14 50.60 28.23
C LYS A 663 -8.12 51.01 27.13
N PRO A 664 -7.62 50.07 26.32
CA PRO A 664 -6.74 50.39 25.19
C PRO A 664 -7.39 51.41 24.27
N SER A 665 -6.62 52.35 23.72
CA SER A 665 -7.16 53.31 22.75
C SER A 665 -7.35 52.69 21.37
N GLU A 666 -6.55 51.68 21.03
CA GLU A 666 -6.58 50.96 19.76
C GLU A 666 -6.37 49.47 20.02
N VAL A 667 -7.16 48.64 19.33
CA VAL A 667 -7.04 47.18 19.34
C VAL A 667 -7.03 46.70 17.89
N ARG A 668 -6.06 45.87 17.53
CA ARG A 668 -5.92 45.32 16.18
C ARG A 668 -6.15 43.82 16.20
N VAL A 669 -7.07 43.35 15.36
CA VAL A 669 -7.30 41.92 15.10
C VAL A 669 -6.79 41.62 13.71
N THR A 670 -5.79 40.74 13.60
CA THR A 670 -5.21 40.34 12.31
C THR A 670 -5.60 38.91 11.99
N ALA A 671 -6.32 38.74 10.88
CA ALA A 671 -6.64 37.46 10.28
C ALA A 671 -5.50 37.06 9.32
N ARG A 672 -4.53 36.30 9.84
CA ARG A 672 -3.34 35.85 9.10
C ARG A 672 -3.71 34.69 8.18
N ASN A 673 -3.35 34.75 6.91
CA ASN A 673 -3.62 33.69 5.95
C ASN A 673 -2.50 33.58 4.90
N LEU A 674 -2.60 32.57 4.04
CA LEU A 674 -1.62 32.28 2.97
C LEU A 674 -1.65 33.26 1.81
N ALA A 675 -2.60 34.19 1.74
CA ALA A 675 -2.75 35.07 0.59
C ALA A 675 -2.29 36.48 0.94
N ARG A 676 -2.99 37.12 1.88
CA ARG A 676 -2.66 38.44 2.44
C ARG A 676 -3.34 38.59 3.80
N PRO A 677 -2.60 38.92 4.88
CA PRO A 677 -3.22 39.16 6.17
C PRO A 677 -4.20 40.33 6.07
N LEU A 678 -5.39 40.16 6.66
CA LEU A 678 -6.40 41.20 6.78
C LEU A 678 -6.39 41.72 8.21
N SER A 679 -6.14 43.02 8.40
CA SER A 679 -6.09 43.62 9.73
C SER A 679 -7.30 44.52 9.96
N ILE A 680 -8.02 44.28 11.04
CA ILE A 680 -9.20 45.05 11.46
C ILE A 680 -8.80 45.84 12.69
N VAL A 681 -8.83 47.16 12.59
CA VAL A 681 -8.43 48.06 13.66
C VAL A 681 -9.67 48.66 14.31
N PHE A 682 -9.81 48.43 15.60
CA PHE A 682 -10.86 48.99 16.44
C PHE A 682 -10.29 50.17 17.25
N ARG A 683 -11.02 51.28 17.28
CA ARG A 683 -10.69 52.46 18.08
C ARG A 683 -11.76 52.68 19.14
N LEU A 684 -11.32 53.05 20.35
CA LEU A 684 -12.24 53.40 21.43
C LEU A 684 -12.91 54.74 21.13
N ASP A 685 -14.23 54.75 21.00
CA ASP A 685 -15.06 55.94 20.82
C ASP A 685 -16.10 56.01 21.96
N GLY A 686 -15.86 56.92 22.90
CA GLY A 686 -16.58 56.96 24.17
C GLY A 686 -16.32 55.69 25.00
N GLU A 687 -17.37 54.89 25.20
CA GLU A 687 -17.29 53.63 25.96
C GLU A 687 -17.23 52.37 25.10
N ARG A 688 -17.39 52.50 23.78
CA ARG A 688 -17.51 51.39 22.82
C ARG A 688 -16.36 51.42 21.82
N TYR A 689 -16.01 50.25 21.31
CA TYR A 689 -15.09 50.13 20.18
C TYR A 689 -15.85 50.17 18.87
N VAL A 690 -15.35 50.95 17.93
CA VAL A 690 -15.84 51.01 16.55
C VAL A 690 -14.70 50.64 15.60
N VAL A 691 -15.04 49.99 14.48
CA VAL A 691 -14.03 49.71 13.45
C VAL A 691 -13.56 51.05 12.88
N ASP A 692 -12.27 51.33 12.99
CA ASP A 692 -11.61 52.54 12.46
C ASP A 692 -11.22 52.34 10.99
N ARG A 693 -10.57 51.21 10.69
CA ARG A 693 -10.10 50.84 9.35
C ARG A 693 -9.89 49.34 9.21
N ILE A 694 -9.90 48.88 7.95
CA ILE A 694 -9.61 47.50 7.54
C ILE A 694 -8.46 47.57 6.52
N GLU A 695 -7.31 47.00 6.86
CA GLU A 695 -6.03 47.07 6.12
C GLU A 695 -5.70 45.77 5.38
#